data_AF-A0A5R8ZDJ3-F1
#
_entry.id   AF-A0A5R8ZDJ3-F1
#
_cell.length_a   1.000
_cell.length_b   1.000
_cell.length_c   1.000
_cell.angle_alpha   90.00
_cell.angle_beta   90.00
_cell.angle_gamma   90.00
#
_symmetry.space_group_name_H-M   'P 1'
#
loop_
_entity.id
_entity.type
_entity.pdbx_description
1 polymer ?
#
loop_
_entity_poly.entity_id
_entity_poly.type
_entity_poly.pdbx_seq_one_letter_code
_entity_poly.pdbx_strand_id
1 'polypeptide(L)'
;MTSWWRRASSKALPGAVVAVLVLAAAVTGPMPSAHALPGELCRVAFTITTGLDGLRDDSSESIRLGDRPTGPFFLFEDADGDGTPDPEPLRQFHVGGTGDSPHATFTWNAVLSPCLPVSALQDGFVFHHISDAPDFSADNWDLAALRVVDRDTGTVLIDRAAPPGRFLHRFRKNADQTFSTMDLDSDGDGLTDRVELKGITHADGTVDTWLPDHGADPCRGTIAIELDWLDDGTDAGDDRPDGAAIQETVAMFDAAARPAQPTCPYAETPRPGVQLLVDVDDAIAVTPEQRRQPLNIERGGQIPFLRFREADFTPGRANLFHYNLWGYQHDDSSSSGWCCHGPDFMVTLGTWSGGAPVRVQSGTLAHELGHALGLSHGGADNVNYKPNYLSVMNYNYQFIGVPDVSEWRGRIEAIGPATDFGTRLNQALDQVSRLDYSRAVLPPLDRRHLDEHTGIGTGTDSMAAWWDNEGDLRVGDGSAGLDWDADFVVDAEPVAVDVNGAFQQCVVGTDPDRTPPANDDLQTTPSPGTDDLSRYGLIYAGLNGRCETPASPEDTAKTAIGYDYPVEYGYDDALDGADDWARIGFRIGVSPDAGQALPPPASEPGTEEIKRQRARVVDALVAASGPVPGATPRWGYAYMDRATTTEAPIGVETALNPYWQWSTGRLDPATAGRRATVVHTGTGEYEVRLPGIASQAGIAHVTAYRTVYRGRTCAVAGYAPDGPDELIRVRCFNEAGAAVDWWFTIFFAAPGAGTRPYATVQYDDGAGGTATVDPVHNGGTVNAGGGVNRVLRESTGRYRVILEGAPFAAGTGYVQVTPYGHGRATRCNPLDTTPGAGRVEIVVGCYAIGGSATAQPADSPWLLSYVDGAGLHRDAGTPAAYVSVSGDPADPVVDTAHSFSGNGEVPTVSRLGVGYYRLTWNTLGKTGDNVQVTAIGSEGGYCHLGTIDSYSAPPRLSVYVWCHTANGIRGDSRFGVAYVRAP
;
A
#
# COMPACT_ATOMS: atom_id res chain seq x y z
N MET A 1 -42.20 22.96 -19.88
CA MET A 1 -43.65 22.86 -20.22
C MET A 1 -44.31 21.96 -19.19
N THR A 2 -45.27 22.51 -18.45
CA THR A 2 -46.47 21.88 -17.82
C THR A 2 -46.31 20.55 -17.07
N SER A 3 -46.35 20.46 -15.74
CA SER A 3 -47.41 20.79 -14.75
C SER A 3 -48.53 19.74 -14.55
N TRP A 4 -48.57 19.20 -13.33
CA TRP A 4 -49.73 19.14 -12.40
C TRP A 4 -50.95 18.24 -12.65
N TRP A 5 -51.32 17.49 -11.60
CA TRP A 5 -52.69 17.34 -11.05
C TRP A 5 -52.55 17.29 -9.49
N ARG A 6 -53.06 18.24 -8.67
CA ARG A 6 -54.47 18.59 -8.27
C ARG A 6 -55.18 17.42 -7.54
N ARG A 7 -55.89 17.57 -6.40
CA ARG A 7 -56.61 18.75 -5.84
C ARG A 7 -57.24 18.45 -4.44
N ALA A 8 -57.33 19.53 -3.63
CA ALA A 8 -58.52 20.05 -2.92
C ALA A 8 -58.89 19.41 -1.55
N SER A 9 -59.39 20.11 -0.52
CA SER A 9 -60.14 21.39 -0.34
C SER A 9 -60.24 21.63 1.19
N SER A 10 -60.53 22.79 1.82
CA SER A 10 -61.14 24.09 1.47
C SER A 10 -61.14 25.02 2.71
N LYS A 11 -60.96 26.34 2.49
CA LYS A 11 -61.72 27.53 2.99
C LYS A 11 -62.26 27.54 4.44
N ALA A 12 -62.30 28.64 5.21
CA ALA A 12 -62.12 30.07 4.99
C ALA A 12 -62.02 30.81 6.35
N LEU A 13 -61.40 32.00 6.34
CA LEU A 13 -61.55 33.08 7.34
C LEU A 13 -62.91 33.80 7.14
N PRO A 14 -63.51 34.43 8.18
CA PRO A 14 -63.18 35.82 8.50
C PRO A 14 -63.17 36.17 10.00
N GLY A 15 -62.44 37.24 10.36
CA GLY A 15 -62.27 37.70 11.73
C GLY A 15 -63.40 38.56 12.29
N ALA A 16 -63.33 38.81 13.60
CA ALA A 16 -63.76 40.05 14.25
C ALA A 16 -63.22 40.11 15.70
N VAL A 17 -62.85 41.31 16.08
CA VAL A 17 -62.35 41.79 17.38
C VAL A 17 -63.33 41.51 18.53
N VAL A 18 -62.82 41.04 19.67
CA VAL A 18 -63.43 41.26 21.00
C VAL A 18 -62.32 41.48 22.02
N ALA A 19 -62.33 42.66 22.65
CA ALA A 19 -61.57 42.99 23.85
C ALA A 19 -62.13 42.24 25.06
N VAL A 20 -61.27 41.69 25.92
CA VAL A 20 -61.64 41.35 27.30
C VAL A 20 -60.50 41.73 28.25
N LEU A 21 -60.88 42.57 29.21
CA LEU A 21 -60.11 43.01 30.36
C LEU A 21 -59.62 41.85 31.23
N VAL A 22 -58.45 42.09 31.80
CA VAL A 22 -57.93 41.64 33.11
C VAL A 22 -59.02 41.19 34.08
N LEU A 23 -58.91 39.94 34.56
CA LEU A 23 -59.23 39.59 35.93
C LEU A 23 -58.02 38.88 36.55
N ALA A 24 -57.37 39.59 37.46
CA ALA A 24 -56.48 38.98 38.44
C ALA A 24 -57.32 38.09 39.36
N ALA A 25 -57.00 36.80 39.42
CA ALA A 25 -57.33 35.95 40.54
C ALA A 25 -56.01 35.35 41.03
N ALA A 26 -55.48 35.94 42.10
CA ALA A 26 -54.45 35.32 42.91
C ALA A 26 -54.99 33.99 43.45
N VAL A 27 -54.43 32.88 42.98
CA VAL A 27 -54.47 31.61 43.68
C VAL A 27 -53.05 31.35 44.16
N THR A 28 -52.78 31.84 45.37
CA THR A 28 -51.65 31.44 46.19
C THR A 28 -51.92 30.04 46.70
N GLY A 29 -51.38 29.05 46.01
CA GLY A 29 -51.20 27.69 46.52
C GLY A 29 -49.79 27.24 46.10
N PRO A 30 -49.06 26.49 46.94
CA PRO A 30 -47.74 26.01 46.58
C PRO A 30 -47.88 25.11 45.35
N MET A 31 -47.15 25.41 44.27
CA MET A 31 -47.05 24.49 43.16
C MET A 31 -46.39 23.20 43.66
N PRO A 32 -46.89 22.01 43.30
CA PRO A 32 -46.18 20.78 43.60
C PRO A 32 -44.83 20.80 42.87
N SER A 33 -43.78 20.32 43.55
CA SER A 33 -42.43 20.17 43.02
C SER A 33 -42.48 19.59 41.61
N ALA A 34 -42.07 20.40 40.61
CA ALA A 34 -42.06 20.02 39.21
C ALA A 34 -41.26 18.73 39.07
N HIS A 35 -41.93 17.63 38.74
CA HIS A 35 -41.24 16.42 38.31
C HIS A 35 -40.71 16.70 36.91
N ALA A 36 -39.42 16.45 36.67
CA ALA A 36 -38.80 16.58 35.36
C ALA A 36 -39.63 15.84 34.30
N LEU A 37 -39.98 16.53 33.22
CA LEU A 37 -40.41 15.83 32.01
C LEU A 37 -39.19 15.13 31.38
N PRO A 38 -39.38 14.04 30.61
CA PRO A 38 -38.27 13.42 29.88
C PRO A 38 -37.55 14.46 29.00
N GLY A 39 -36.24 14.62 29.20
CA GLY A 39 -35.42 15.61 28.49
C GLY A 39 -35.32 16.99 29.16
N GLU A 40 -35.76 17.12 30.42
CA GLU A 40 -35.55 18.32 31.24
C GLU A 40 -34.53 18.10 32.36
N LEU A 41 -33.78 19.15 32.68
CA LEU A 41 -32.88 19.27 33.82
C LEU A 41 -33.60 20.01 34.95
N CYS A 42 -33.84 19.32 36.07
CA CYS A 42 -34.47 19.92 37.26
C CYS A 42 -33.54 19.88 38.48
N ARG A 43 -33.09 18.69 38.89
CA ARG A 43 -32.30 18.50 40.11
C ARG A 43 -30.86 18.17 39.80
N VAL A 44 -29.93 18.98 40.29
CA VAL A 44 -28.50 18.85 40.02
C VAL A 44 -27.72 18.77 41.33
N ALA A 45 -26.73 17.89 41.40
CA ALA A 45 -25.74 17.85 42.46
C ALA A 45 -24.40 18.39 41.95
N PHE A 46 -23.86 19.41 42.61
CA PHE A 46 -22.53 19.94 42.38
C PHE A 46 -21.61 19.45 43.49
N THR A 47 -20.72 18.51 43.20
CA THR A 47 -19.70 18.06 44.14
C THR A 47 -18.39 18.78 43.82
N ILE A 48 -17.89 19.51 44.81
CA ILE A 48 -16.73 20.40 44.65
C ILE A 48 -15.64 19.93 45.60
N THR A 49 -14.40 20.02 45.14
CA THR A 49 -13.21 19.82 45.98
C THR A 49 -12.37 21.09 45.98
N THR A 50 -12.05 21.61 47.16
CA THR A 50 -11.18 22.78 47.33
C THR A 50 -9.70 22.42 47.15
N GLY A 51 -8.88 23.41 46.79
CA GLY A 51 -7.43 23.27 46.67
C GLY A 51 -6.71 23.60 47.98
N LEU A 52 -5.57 24.29 47.88
CA LEU A 52 -4.81 24.72 49.06
C LEU A 52 -5.51 25.83 49.83
N ASP A 53 -6.29 26.66 49.13
CA ASP A 53 -7.14 27.71 49.69
C ASP A 53 -8.60 27.20 49.67
N GLY A 54 -9.25 27.20 50.84
CA GLY A 54 -10.58 26.63 51.04
C GLY A 54 -11.71 27.64 50.78
N LEU A 55 -12.96 27.18 50.86
CA LEU A 55 -14.12 28.07 50.79
C LEU A 55 -14.48 28.54 52.20
N ARG A 56 -14.61 29.85 52.39
CA ARG A 56 -14.95 30.45 53.68
C ARG A 56 -16.45 30.60 53.87
N ASP A 57 -16.86 30.68 55.13
CA ASP A 57 -18.28 30.81 55.49
C ASP A 57 -18.82 32.24 55.29
N ASP A 58 -17.94 33.21 55.02
CA ASP A 58 -18.29 34.58 54.65
C ASP A 58 -18.32 34.84 53.12
N SER A 59 -18.14 33.78 52.32
CA SER A 59 -18.25 33.79 50.85
C SER A 59 -19.65 33.35 50.41
N SER A 60 -20.17 33.96 49.34
CA SER A 60 -21.43 33.58 48.69
C SER A 60 -21.15 33.08 47.28
N GLU A 61 -21.47 31.81 47.04
CA GLU A 61 -21.33 31.14 45.75
C GLU A 61 -22.68 31.04 45.06
N SER A 62 -22.80 31.55 43.85
CA SER A 62 -24.00 31.34 43.03
C SER A 62 -23.64 30.61 41.75
N ILE A 63 -24.51 29.69 41.34
CA ILE A 63 -24.36 28.96 40.09
C ILE A 63 -25.54 29.34 39.21
N ARG A 64 -25.26 29.66 37.95
CA ARG A 64 -26.27 29.91 36.92
C ARG A 64 -25.98 29.06 35.70
N LEU A 65 -27.03 28.87 34.88
CA LEU A 65 -26.87 28.31 33.55
C LEU A 65 -26.68 29.45 32.55
N GLY A 66 -25.57 29.42 31.79
CA GLY A 66 -25.23 30.44 30.79
C GLY A 66 -24.57 31.72 31.29
N ASP A 67 -23.80 32.34 30.39
CA ASP A 67 -23.01 33.54 30.68
C ASP A 67 -23.81 34.86 30.65
N ARG A 68 -25.09 34.81 30.25
CA ARG A 68 -25.94 36.01 30.23
C ARG A 68 -26.32 36.42 31.66
N PRO A 69 -26.32 37.72 31.99
CA PRO A 69 -26.76 38.22 33.30
C PRO A 69 -28.20 37.83 33.68
N THR A 70 -29.02 37.46 32.68
CA THR A 70 -30.41 37.03 32.83
C THR A 70 -30.59 35.51 32.84
N GLY A 71 -29.50 34.74 32.91
CA GLY A 71 -29.55 33.28 33.03
C GLY A 71 -30.23 32.84 34.34
N PRO A 72 -30.92 31.69 34.34
CA PRO A 72 -31.57 31.17 35.54
C PRO A 72 -30.54 30.68 36.56
N PHE A 73 -30.73 31.08 37.81
CA PHE A 73 -29.92 30.64 38.95
C PHE A 73 -30.39 29.28 39.45
N PHE A 74 -29.43 28.48 39.90
CA PHE A 74 -29.70 27.30 40.70
C PHE A 74 -30.12 27.71 42.11
N LEU A 75 -31.18 27.09 42.61
CA LEU A 75 -31.67 27.30 43.96
C LEU A 75 -31.17 26.16 44.85
N PHE A 76 -30.36 26.48 45.86
CA PHE A 76 -29.72 25.49 46.73
C PHE A 76 -30.71 24.91 47.74
N GLU A 77 -30.73 23.58 47.87
CA GLU A 77 -31.56 22.85 48.84
C GLU A 77 -31.05 23.02 50.28
N ASP A 78 -29.75 23.24 50.44
CA ASP A 78 -29.06 23.58 51.70
C ASP A 78 -28.18 24.78 51.35
N ALA A 79 -28.66 26.00 51.63
CA ALA A 79 -27.98 27.21 51.19
C ALA A 79 -26.96 27.71 52.21
N ASP A 80 -27.02 27.30 53.48
CA ASP A 80 -26.07 27.69 54.53
C ASP A 80 -24.99 26.62 54.83
N GLY A 81 -25.04 25.49 54.13
CA GLY A 81 -24.00 24.47 54.15
C GLY A 81 -23.94 23.69 55.46
N ASP A 82 -25.01 23.70 56.26
CA ASP A 82 -25.04 23.05 57.57
C ASP A 82 -25.30 21.53 57.50
N GLY A 83 -25.54 21.02 56.28
CA GLY A 83 -25.82 19.61 56.00
C GLY A 83 -27.30 19.25 56.11
N THR A 84 -28.19 20.22 56.36
CA THR A 84 -29.63 20.03 56.46
C THR A 84 -30.38 20.85 55.40
N PRO A 85 -31.38 20.28 54.71
CA PRO A 85 -32.13 21.04 53.70
C PRO A 85 -32.93 22.21 54.31
N ASP A 86 -32.81 23.38 53.69
CA ASP A 86 -33.53 24.61 54.00
C ASP A 86 -35.03 24.49 53.72
N PRO A 87 -35.90 25.11 54.54
CA PRO A 87 -37.32 25.26 54.21
C PRO A 87 -37.52 26.30 53.09
N GLU A 88 -38.42 26.02 52.15
CA GLU A 88 -38.73 26.97 51.06
C GLU A 88 -39.17 28.37 51.59
N PRO A 89 -38.82 29.47 50.89
CA PRO A 89 -38.19 29.53 49.57
C PRO A 89 -36.66 29.29 49.59
N LEU A 90 -36.19 28.49 48.64
CA LEU A 90 -34.76 28.21 48.42
C LEU A 90 -34.01 29.48 47.97
N ARG A 91 -32.69 29.53 48.21
CA ARG A 91 -31.84 30.70 47.90
C ARG A 91 -30.97 30.48 46.67
N GLN A 92 -30.59 31.58 46.00
CA GLN A 92 -29.77 31.58 44.78
C GLN A 92 -28.26 31.49 45.02
N PHE A 93 -27.85 31.50 46.28
CA PHE A 93 -26.45 31.45 46.69
C PHE A 93 -26.28 30.44 47.81
N HIS A 94 -25.13 29.79 47.82
CA HIS A 94 -24.65 28.93 48.87
C HIS A 94 -23.58 29.68 49.68
N VAL A 95 -23.70 29.71 51.01
CA VAL A 95 -22.74 30.36 51.91
C VAL A 95 -21.90 29.27 52.55
N GLY A 96 -20.68 29.05 52.05
CA GLY A 96 -19.65 28.19 52.66
C GLY A 96 -20.16 26.95 53.42
N GLY A 97 -19.65 26.69 54.63
CA GLY A 97 -19.96 25.49 55.44
C GLY A 97 -18.75 24.61 55.71
N THR A 98 -17.59 24.96 55.15
CA THR A 98 -16.35 24.19 55.22
C THR A 98 -15.31 24.77 56.17
N GLY A 99 -15.51 25.97 56.71
CA GLY A 99 -14.56 26.62 57.61
C GLY A 99 -13.18 26.82 57.00
N ASP A 100 -13.10 27.11 55.68
CA ASP A 100 -11.86 27.33 54.94
C ASP A 100 -10.93 26.09 54.88
N SER A 101 -11.52 24.90 54.86
CA SER A 101 -10.76 23.65 54.86
C SER A 101 -10.07 23.41 53.51
N PRO A 102 -8.74 23.19 53.48
CA PRO A 102 -8.03 22.82 52.26
C PRO A 102 -8.32 21.37 51.87
N HIS A 103 -8.35 21.08 50.56
CA HIS A 103 -8.56 19.75 50.01
C HIS A 103 -9.85 19.07 50.49
N ALA A 104 -10.87 19.85 50.82
CA ALA A 104 -12.16 19.36 51.30
C ALA A 104 -13.12 19.11 50.14
N THR A 105 -13.88 18.03 50.21
CA THR A 105 -14.92 17.69 49.22
C THR A 105 -16.30 17.76 49.85
N PHE A 106 -17.24 18.40 49.16
CA PHE A 106 -18.63 18.54 49.61
C PHE A 106 -19.58 18.61 48.41
N THR A 107 -20.88 18.38 48.65
CA THR A 107 -21.91 18.29 47.61
C THR A 107 -23.04 19.27 47.86
N TRP A 108 -23.25 20.19 46.92
CA TRP A 108 -24.38 21.11 46.89
C TRP A 108 -25.50 20.53 46.04
N ASN A 109 -26.65 20.25 46.67
CA ASN A 109 -27.84 19.87 45.94
C ASN A 109 -28.62 21.13 45.57
N ALA A 110 -29.01 21.26 44.30
CA ALA A 110 -29.73 22.43 43.82
C ALA A 110 -30.82 22.07 42.81
N VAL A 111 -31.76 23.00 42.63
CA VAL A 111 -32.93 22.86 41.77
C VAL A 111 -33.05 24.05 40.82
N LEU A 112 -33.38 23.77 39.56
CA LEU A 112 -33.78 24.75 38.55
C LEU A 112 -35.31 24.91 38.57
N SER A 113 -35.80 26.15 38.73
CA SER A 113 -37.23 26.46 38.73
C SER A 113 -37.54 27.67 37.84
N PRO A 114 -38.24 27.49 36.70
CA PRO A 114 -38.72 26.22 36.15
C PRO A 114 -37.55 25.32 35.67
N CYS A 115 -37.82 24.02 35.51
CA CYS A 115 -36.89 23.11 34.85
C CYS A 115 -36.65 23.55 33.40
N LEU A 116 -35.49 23.20 32.86
CA LEU A 116 -35.08 23.59 31.51
C LEU A 116 -34.84 22.37 30.62
N PRO A 117 -35.00 22.47 29.30
CA PRO A 117 -34.58 21.40 28.40
C PRO A 117 -33.07 21.16 28.54
N VAL A 118 -32.63 19.90 28.43
CA VAL A 118 -31.20 19.54 28.50
C VAL A 118 -30.34 20.25 27.46
N SER A 119 -30.92 20.70 26.34
CA SER A 119 -30.20 21.53 25.35
C SER A 119 -29.67 22.85 25.92
N ALA A 120 -30.22 23.32 27.05
CA ALA A 120 -29.71 24.49 27.75
C ALA A 120 -28.31 24.26 28.37
N LEU A 121 -27.87 23.00 28.51
CA LEU A 121 -26.51 22.67 28.93
C LEU A 121 -25.45 23.21 27.97
N GLN A 122 -25.77 23.45 26.70
CA GLN A 122 -24.87 24.06 25.70
C GLN A 122 -24.42 25.51 26.06
N ASP A 123 -25.00 26.10 27.08
CA ASP A 123 -24.56 27.39 27.64
C ASP A 123 -23.67 27.23 28.89
N GLY A 124 -23.41 25.99 29.33
CA GLY A 124 -22.55 25.67 30.46
C GLY A 124 -23.03 26.17 31.83
N PHE A 125 -22.26 25.84 32.86
CA PHE A 125 -22.47 26.31 34.23
C PHE A 125 -21.50 27.45 34.54
N VAL A 126 -22.01 28.49 35.17
CA VAL A 126 -21.21 29.65 35.56
C VAL A 126 -21.29 29.84 37.06
N PHE A 127 -20.13 29.71 37.69
CA PHE A 127 -19.92 29.89 39.12
C PHE A 127 -19.50 31.33 39.37
N HIS A 128 -20.16 32.00 40.31
CA HIS A 128 -19.82 33.35 40.76
C HIS A 128 -19.52 33.33 42.24
N HIS A 129 -18.33 33.81 42.57
CA HIS A 129 -17.84 33.98 43.93
C HIS A 129 -17.95 35.44 44.36
N ILE A 130 -18.65 35.71 45.45
CA ILE A 130 -18.76 37.04 46.05
C ILE A 130 -18.31 36.98 47.51
N SER A 131 -17.42 37.89 47.89
CA SER A 131 -16.91 38.04 49.25
C SER A 131 -17.42 39.33 49.88
N ASP A 132 -18.17 39.24 50.98
CA ASP A 132 -18.61 40.39 51.77
C ASP A 132 -17.59 40.80 52.86
N ALA A 133 -16.48 40.06 52.98
CA ALA A 133 -15.48 40.31 54.01
C ALA A 133 -14.78 41.68 53.82
N PRO A 134 -14.31 42.38 54.88
CA PRO A 134 -13.60 43.66 54.72
C PRO A 134 -12.14 43.51 54.24
N ASP A 135 -11.55 42.32 54.38
CA ASP A 135 -10.14 42.05 54.07
C ASP A 135 -9.97 41.73 52.58
N PHE A 136 -9.11 42.49 51.91
CA PHE A 136 -8.83 42.39 50.47
C PHE A 136 -7.94 41.20 50.09
N SER A 137 -7.33 40.51 51.06
CA SER A 137 -6.35 39.43 50.84
C SER A 137 -6.81 38.02 51.26
N ALA A 138 -7.97 37.91 51.92
CA ALA A 138 -8.33 36.74 52.73
C ALA A 138 -9.51 35.91 52.22
N ASP A 139 -9.99 36.11 50.99
CA ASP A 139 -11.12 35.34 50.45
C ASP A 139 -10.88 34.96 48.99
N ASN A 140 -9.78 34.23 48.78
CA ASN A 140 -9.56 33.51 47.54
C ASN A 140 -9.84 32.04 47.83
N TRP A 141 -10.34 31.30 46.85
CA TRP A 141 -10.44 29.85 47.00
C TRP A 141 -10.07 29.15 45.70
N ASP A 142 -9.50 27.96 45.83
CA ASP A 142 -9.02 27.16 44.70
C ASP A 142 -10.05 26.06 44.40
N LEU A 143 -10.64 26.06 43.20
CA LEU A 143 -11.47 24.96 42.72
C LEU A 143 -10.56 23.84 42.18
N ALA A 144 -10.34 22.78 42.95
CA ALA A 144 -9.47 21.68 42.57
C ALA A 144 -10.18 20.59 41.76
N ALA A 145 -11.44 20.29 42.07
CA ALA A 145 -12.24 19.35 41.29
C ALA A 145 -13.73 19.72 41.30
N LEU A 146 -14.42 19.40 40.21
CA LEU A 146 -15.85 19.61 40.02
C LEU A 146 -16.46 18.33 39.42
N ARG A 147 -17.52 17.84 40.07
CA ARG A 147 -18.38 16.79 39.56
C ARG A 147 -19.84 17.25 39.57
N VAL A 148 -20.50 17.20 38.42
CA VAL A 148 -21.90 17.61 38.25
C VAL A 148 -22.74 16.41 37.83
N VAL A 149 -23.79 16.13 38.60
CA VAL A 149 -24.67 14.97 38.36
C VAL A 149 -26.11 15.45 38.24
N ASP A 150 -26.78 15.08 37.15
CA ASP A 150 -28.23 15.13 37.06
C ASP A 150 -28.81 14.06 38.00
N ARG A 151 -29.47 14.50 39.07
CA ARG A 151 -30.01 13.63 40.11
C ARG A 151 -31.28 12.89 39.67
N ASP A 152 -31.94 13.37 38.62
CA ASP A 152 -33.16 12.76 38.10
C ASP A 152 -32.84 11.52 37.27
N THR A 153 -31.77 11.58 36.48
CA THR A 153 -31.34 10.47 35.60
C THR A 153 -30.16 9.68 36.15
N GLY A 154 -29.39 10.26 37.08
CA GLY A 154 -28.09 9.72 37.53
C GLY A 154 -26.95 9.99 36.55
N THR A 155 -27.18 10.76 35.48
CA THR A 155 -26.18 11.08 34.47
C THR A 155 -25.10 11.98 35.04
N VAL A 156 -23.84 11.60 34.86
CA VAL A 156 -22.69 12.43 35.19
C VAL A 156 -22.46 13.37 34.01
N LEU A 157 -22.66 14.66 34.24
CA LEU A 157 -22.48 15.69 33.22
C LEU A 157 -21.01 16.13 33.18
N ILE A 158 -20.45 16.45 34.34
CA ILE A 158 -19.05 16.88 34.47
C ILE A 158 -18.37 16.00 35.52
N ASP A 159 -17.14 15.60 35.24
CA ASP A 159 -16.26 14.92 36.18
C ASP A 159 -14.82 15.31 35.89
N ARG A 160 -14.35 16.38 36.54
CA ARG A 160 -13.06 17.01 36.25
C ARG A 160 -12.30 17.30 37.53
N ALA A 161 -11.01 17.00 37.51
CA ALA A 161 -10.08 17.35 38.57
C ALA A 161 -8.82 17.95 37.93
N ALA A 162 -8.30 19.00 38.53
CA ALA A 162 -7.04 19.59 38.10
C ALA A 162 -5.87 18.65 38.38
N PRO A 163 -4.78 18.70 37.58
CA PRO A 163 -3.55 17.99 37.88
C PRO A 163 -3.01 18.35 39.28
N PRO A 164 -2.25 17.45 39.94
CA PRO A 164 -1.67 17.72 41.26
C PRO A 164 -0.92 19.05 41.32
N GLY A 165 -1.26 19.90 42.29
CA GLY A 165 -0.65 21.22 42.47
C GLY A 165 -1.21 22.32 41.57
N ARG A 166 -2.25 22.03 40.77
CA ARG A 166 -3.05 23.03 40.04
C ARG A 166 -4.49 23.04 40.51
N PHE A 167 -5.27 23.99 39.99
CA PHE A 167 -6.70 24.16 40.21
C PHE A 167 -7.37 24.38 38.84
N LEU A 168 -8.63 23.99 38.72
CA LEU A 168 -9.48 24.29 37.56
C LEU A 168 -9.68 25.81 37.46
N HIS A 169 -9.87 26.46 38.61
CA HIS A 169 -9.97 27.91 38.71
C HIS A 169 -9.52 28.39 40.09
N ARG A 170 -8.96 29.60 40.16
CA ARG A 170 -8.73 30.30 41.42
C ARG A 170 -9.59 31.54 41.46
N PHE A 171 -10.60 31.51 42.32
CA PHE A 171 -11.42 32.68 42.58
C PHE A 171 -10.59 33.66 43.39
N ARG A 172 -10.49 34.90 42.92
CA ARG A 172 -9.83 35.96 43.69
C ARG A 172 -10.82 37.04 44.05
N LYS A 173 -10.61 37.67 45.21
CA LYS A 173 -11.44 38.80 45.59
C LYS A 173 -11.21 40.00 44.65
N ASN A 174 -12.28 40.51 44.06
CA ASN A 174 -12.28 41.62 43.07
C ASN A 174 -11.55 41.33 41.73
N ALA A 175 -11.17 40.09 41.45
CA ALA A 175 -10.55 39.68 40.20
C ALA A 175 -10.85 38.19 39.93
N ASP A 176 -11.17 37.80 38.71
CA ASP A 176 -11.40 36.38 38.37
C ASP A 176 -12.47 35.71 39.26
N GLN A 177 -13.53 36.45 39.61
CA GLN A 177 -14.63 36.00 40.48
C GLN A 177 -15.63 35.06 39.79
N THR A 178 -15.40 34.75 38.52
CA THR A 178 -16.29 33.94 37.71
C THR A 178 -15.52 32.80 37.07
N PHE A 179 -16.10 31.61 37.09
CA PHE A 179 -15.62 30.44 36.38
C PHE A 179 -16.76 29.89 35.51
N SER A 180 -16.52 29.72 34.21
CA SER A 180 -17.47 29.07 33.32
C SER A 180 -16.95 27.69 32.95
N THR A 181 -17.80 26.68 32.98
CA THR A 181 -17.43 25.34 32.49
C THR A 181 -17.20 25.33 30.99
N MET A 182 -17.65 26.36 30.25
CA MET A 182 -17.35 26.49 28.82
C MET A 182 -15.89 26.88 28.54
N ASP A 183 -15.15 27.34 29.56
CA ASP A 183 -13.71 27.61 29.45
C ASP A 183 -12.87 26.35 29.66
N LEU A 184 -13.52 25.21 29.93
CA LEU A 184 -12.87 23.91 29.94
C LEU A 184 -12.72 23.39 28.51
N ASP A 185 -11.81 22.43 28.39
CA ASP A 185 -11.62 21.57 27.22
C ASP A 185 -12.11 20.18 27.63
N SER A 186 -13.31 19.83 27.18
CA SER A 186 -14.01 18.64 27.64
C SER A 186 -13.49 17.35 27.00
N ASP A 187 -12.92 17.38 25.81
CA ASP A 187 -12.41 16.18 25.15
C ASP A 187 -10.88 16.11 25.03
N GLY A 188 -10.18 17.17 25.45
CA GLY A 188 -8.74 17.25 25.57
C GLY A 188 -8.03 17.60 24.27
N ASP A 189 -8.72 18.25 23.33
CA ASP A 189 -8.20 18.59 22.01
C ASP A 189 -7.50 19.97 21.93
N GLY A 190 -7.47 20.69 23.04
CA GLY A 190 -6.89 22.03 23.14
C GLY A 190 -7.83 23.16 22.72
N LEU A 191 -9.00 22.88 22.18
CA LEU A 191 -10.08 23.84 22.01
C LEU A 191 -10.90 23.89 23.31
N THR A 192 -11.39 25.08 23.64
CA THR A 192 -12.33 25.18 24.77
C THR A 192 -13.73 24.93 24.24
N ASP A 193 -14.61 24.36 25.07
CA ASP A 193 -15.99 24.09 24.68
C ASP A 193 -16.72 25.37 24.21
N ARG A 194 -16.31 26.55 24.73
CA ARG A 194 -16.79 27.86 24.28
C ARG A 194 -16.42 28.12 22.82
N VAL A 195 -15.18 27.87 22.44
CA VAL A 195 -14.70 28.07 21.07
C VAL A 195 -15.47 27.15 20.11
N GLU A 196 -15.68 25.89 20.50
CA GLU A 196 -16.37 24.92 19.66
C GLU A 196 -17.87 25.21 19.53
N LEU A 197 -18.56 25.54 20.63
CA LEU A 197 -20.01 25.76 20.61
C LEU A 197 -20.43 27.18 20.21
N LYS A 198 -19.59 28.18 20.48
CA LYS A 198 -19.96 29.61 20.36
C LYS A 198 -19.02 30.42 19.45
N GLY A 199 -17.87 29.87 19.05
CA GLY A 199 -16.92 30.52 18.17
C GLY A 199 -15.88 31.38 18.90
N ILE A 200 -14.97 31.96 18.13
CA ILE A 200 -13.83 32.75 18.62
C ILE A 200 -14.26 34.21 18.71
N THR A 201 -14.24 34.77 19.91
CA THR A 201 -14.56 36.20 20.11
C THR A 201 -13.30 37.05 19.95
N HIS A 202 -13.31 37.97 18.98
CA HIS A 202 -12.20 38.89 18.74
C HIS A 202 -12.24 40.09 19.70
N ALA A 203 -11.13 40.82 19.79
CA ALA A 203 -10.98 41.96 20.68
C ALA A 203 -11.94 43.14 20.40
N ASP A 204 -12.47 43.23 19.18
CA ASP A 204 -13.46 44.23 18.77
C ASP A 204 -14.91 43.80 19.03
N GLY A 205 -15.12 42.60 19.58
CA GLY A 205 -16.43 42.03 19.88
C GLY A 205 -17.11 41.32 18.72
N THR A 206 -16.46 41.20 17.56
CA THR A 206 -16.90 40.28 16.49
C THR A 206 -16.62 38.83 16.89
N VAL A 207 -17.37 37.89 16.30
CA VAL A 207 -17.25 36.46 16.61
C VAL A 207 -17.05 35.69 15.30
N ASP A 208 -15.97 34.93 15.19
CA ASP A 208 -15.79 33.92 14.15
C ASP A 208 -16.55 32.65 14.54
N THR A 209 -17.61 32.34 13.80
CA THR A 209 -18.49 31.18 14.05
C THR A 209 -18.12 29.95 13.22
N TRP A 210 -16.98 29.94 12.54
CA TRP A 210 -16.68 28.87 11.59
C TRP A 210 -16.69 27.47 12.23
N LEU A 211 -16.05 27.30 13.40
CA LEU A 211 -16.04 26.01 14.11
C LEU A 211 -17.45 25.49 14.46
N PRO A 212 -18.31 26.25 15.17
CA PRO A 212 -19.67 25.78 15.45
C PRO A 212 -20.51 25.58 14.19
N ASP A 213 -20.35 26.42 13.17
CA ASP A 213 -21.08 26.30 11.90
C ASP A 213 -20.70 25.03 11.12
N HIS A 214 -19.50 24.48 11.37
CA HIS A 214 -19.00 23.23 10.79
C HIS A 214 -19.04 22.03 11.76
N GLY A 215 -19.69 22.22 12.91
CA GLY A 215 -20.05 21.14 13.82
C GLY A 215 -18.91 20.65 14.71
N ALA A 216 -17.99 21.54 15.11
CA ALA A 216 -17.06 21.27 16.21
C ALA A 216 -17.81 20.69 17.42
N ASP A 217 -17.28 19.61 18.00
CA ASP A 217 -17.97 18.77 18.96
C ASP A 217 -17.14 18.67 20.25
N PRO A 218 -17.50 19.37 21.34
CA PRO A 218 -16.72 19.39 22.59
C PRO A 218 -16.71 18.04 23.34
N CYS A 219 -17.36 17.02 22.78
CA CYS A 219 -17.40 15.67 23.30
C CYS A 219 -16.67 14.68 22.37
N ARG A 220 -15.92 15.19 21.38
CA ARG A 220 -15.15 14.43 20.40
C ARG A 220 -14.03 15.30 19.82
N GLY A 221 -12.79 15.01 20.22
CA GLY A 221 -11.65 15.85 19.89
C GLY A 221 -11.56 16.28 18.43
N THR A 222 -11.36 17.58 18.25
CA THR A 222 -11.39 18.34 17.02
C THR A 222 -10.00 18.86 16.66
N ILE A 223 -9.61 18.69 15.40
CA ILE A 223 -8.45 19.31 14.80
C ILE A 223 -8.97 20.24 13.71
N ALA A 224 -8.63 21.52 13.81
CA ALA A 224 -8.99 22.53 12.85
C ALA A 224 -7.79 22.93 12.00
N ILE A 225 -7.96 22.95 10.68
CA ILE A 225 -6.97 23.39 9.70
C ILE A 225 -7.55 24.55 8.91
N GLU A 226 -6.77 25.62 8.76
CA GLU A 226 -7.01 26.63 7.71
C GLU A 226 -6.05 26.35 6.57
N LEU A 227 -6.60 26.14 5.37
CA LEU A 227 -5.90 25.69 4.18
C LEU A 227 -6.00 26.76 3.10
N ASP A 228 -4.83 27.31 2.75
CA ASP A 228 -4.65 28.21 1.62
C ASP A 228 -3.85 27.54 0.50
N TRP A 229 -3.93 28.10 -0.70
CA TRP A 229 -3.12 27.66 -1.83
C TRP A 229 -2.61 28.82 -2.69
N LEU A 230 -1.50 28.60 -3.39
CA LEU A 230 -1.00 29.57 -4.35
C LEU A 230 -1.74 29.47 -5.69
N ASP A 231 -2.13 30.62 -6.24
CA ASP A 231 -2.76 30.74 -7.55
C ASP A 231 -2.06 31.82 -8.39
N ASP A 232 -1.58 31.45 -9.57
CA ASP A 232 -0.93 32.38 -10.52
C ASP A 232 -1.89 33.01 -11.55
N GLY A 233 -3.18 32.68 -11.48
CA GLY A 233 -4.24 33.22 -12.33
C GLY A 233 -4.20 32.72 -13.77
N THR A 234 -3.42 31.69 -14.08
CA THR A 234 -3.39 31.03 -15.40
C THR A 234 -4.22 29.75 -15.43
N ASP A 235 -4.65 29.32 -16.62
CA ASP A 235 -5.42 28.06 -16.79
C ASP A 235 -4.63 26.80 -16.35
N ALA A 236 -3.31 26.92 -16.12
CA ALA A 236 -2.41 25.85 -15.68
C ALA A 236 -1.91 26.07 -14.23
N GLY A 237 -2.62 26.90 -13.46
CA GLY A 237 -2.00 27.92 -12.63
C GLY A 237 -2.19 27.89 -11.11
N ASP A 238 -2.90 26.92 -10.54
CA ASP A 238 -3.07 26.84 -9.07
C ASP A 238 -2.51 25.55 -8.45
N ASP A 239 -2.20 25.63 -7.16
CA ASP A 239 -1.80 24.50 -6.30
C ASP A 239 -2.98 24.01 -5.43
N ARG A 240 -4.24 24.24 -5.86
CA ARG A 240 -5.40 23.90 -5.05
C ARG A 240 -5.53 22.39 -4.87
N PRO A 241 -5.77 21.88 -3.64
CA PRO A 241 -6.06 20.47 -3.44
C PRO A 241 -7.36 20.03 -4.12
N ASP A 242 -7.40 18.76 -4.55
CA ASP A 242 -8.64 18.10 -4.90
C ASP A 242 -9.49 17.90 -3.63
N GLY A 243 -10.76 18.31 -3.67
CA GLY A 243 -11.67 18.15 -2.55
C GLY A 243 -11.83 16.68 -2.10
N ALA A 244 -11.67 15.72 -3.00
CA ALA A 244 -11.69 14.30 -2.65
C ALA A 244 -10.50 13.90 -1.75
N ALA A 245 -9.35 14.55 -1.89
CA ALA A 245 -8.18 14.28 -1.06
C ALA A 245 -8.42 14.72 0.39
N ILE A 246 -9.00 15.92 0.56
CA ILE A 246 -9.41 16.43 1.87
C ILE A 246 -10.43 15.50 2.52
N GLN A 247 -11.45 15.08 1.76
CA GLN A 247 -12.49 14.19 2.27
C GLN A 247 -11.96 12.81 2.68
N GLU A 248 -10.96 12.29 1.98
CA GLU A 248 -10.30 11.04 2.35
C GLU A 248 -9.54 11.17 3.68
N THR A 249 -8.80 12.26 3.88
CA THR A 249 -8.13 12.54 5.17
C THR A 249 -9.15 12.77 6.28
N VAL A 250 -10.24 13.51 6.05
CA VAL A 250 -11.33 13.69 7.03
C VAL A 250 -11.95 12.34 7.43
N ALA A 251 -12.21 11.45 6.46
CA ALA A 251 -12.75 10.13 6.73
C ALA A 251 -11.78 9.24 7.53
N MET A 252 -10.47 9.37 7.29
CA MET A 252 -9.43 8.68 8.08
C MET A 252 -9.49 9.08 9.56
N PHE A 253 -9.55 10.38 9.86
CA PHE A 253 -9.64 10.87 11.24
C PHE A 253 -11.00 10.51 11.88
N ASP A 254 -12.09 10.58 11.11
CA ASP A 254 -13.42 10.16 11.58
C ASP A 254 -13.43 8.68 12.03
N ALA A 255 -12.69 7.84 11.31
CA ALA A 255 -12.51 6.40 11.60
C ALA A 255 -11.30 6.09 12.50
N ALA A 256 -10.67 7.09 13.12
CA ALA A 256 -9.51 6.92 13.99
C ALA A 256 -9.78 5.92 15.11
N ALA A 257 -8.76 5.17 15.53
CA ALA A 257 -8.85 4.18 16.60
C ALA A 257 -8.89 4.83 18.02
N ARG A 258 -9.68 5.90 18.19
CA ARG A 258 -9.88 6.60 19.45
C ARG A 258 -11.25 6.27 20.03
N PRO A 259 -11.33 5.76 21.28
CA PRO A 259 -12.62 5.48 21.89
C PRO A 259 -13.40 6.78 22.12
N ALA A 260 -14.73 6.68 22.14
CA ALA A 260 -15.58 7.81 22.51
C ALA A 260 -15.33 8.24 23.96
N GLN A 261 -15.51 9.53 24.25
CA GLN A 261 -15.45 10.05 25.62
C GLN A 261 -16.46 9.31 26.52
N PRO A 262 -16.15 9.07 27.81
CA PRO A 262 -17.03 8.35 28.71
C PRO A 262 -18.30 9.15 29.07
N THR A 263 -18.24 10.48 29.04
CA THR A 263 -19.32 11.39 29.41
C THR A 263 -19.24 12.66 28.57
N CYS A 264 -20.39 13.30 28.31
CA CYS A 264 -20.50 14.59 27.64
C CYS A 264 -21.23 15.60 28.55
N PRO A 265 -20.64 16.77 28.88
CA PRO A 265 -21.29 17.80 29.69
C PRO A 265 -22.60 18.35 29.12
N TYR A 266 -22.77 18.19 27.82
CA TYR A 266 -23.89 18.72 27.05
C TYR A 266 -25.04 17.73 26.87
N ALA A 267 -24.99 16.59 27.57
CA ALA A 267 -25.97 15.50 27.48
C ALA A 267 -26.15 14.94 26.05
N GLU A 268 -25.13 15.10 25.21
CA GLU A 268 -25.03 14.48 23.90
C GLU A 268 -24.37 13.10 24.02
N THR A 269 -24.53 12.25 23.00
CA THR A 269 -23.88 10.93 22.98
C THR A 269 -22.48 11.05 22.37
N PRO A 270 -21.40 10.83 23.14
CA PRO A 270 -20.05 10.89 22.60
C PRO A 270 -19.83 9.93 21.44
N ARG A 271 -19.02 10.32 20.46
CA ARG A 271 -18.67 9.51 19.30
C ARG A 271 -17.18 9.16 19.33
N PRO A 272 -16.78 7.98 18.81
CA PRO A 272 -15.37 7.63 18.66
C PRO A 272 -14.72 8.40 17.50
N GLY A 273 -13.41 8.23 17.35
CA GLY A 273 -12.61 8.89 16.32
C GLY A 273 -12.24 10.33 16.68
N VAL A 274 -11.68 11.05 15.70
CA VAL A 274 -11.24 12.44 15.83
C VAL A 274 -11.93 13.24 14.72
N GLN A 275 -12.45 14.42 15.04
CA GLN A 275 -13.00 15.30 14.03
C GLN A 275 -11.87 16.10 13.37
N LEU A 276 -11.73 15.99 12.06
CA LEU A 276 -10.87 16.87 11.28
C LEU A 276 -11.75 17.86 10.53
N LEU A 277 -11.61 19.15 10.85
CA LEU A 277 -12.29 20.25 10.17
C LEU A 277 -11.27 21.03 9.33
N VAL A 278 -11.51 21.13 8.02
CA VAL A 278 -10.61 21.82 7.09
C VAL A 278 -11.35 22.99 6.45
N ASP A 279 -10.92 24.20 6.78
CA ASP A 279 -11.34 25.44 6.13
C ASP A 279 -10.51 25.65 4.88
N VAL A 280 -11.11 25.45 3.71
CA VAL A 280 -10.45 25.76 2.42
C VAL A 280 -10.74 27.21 2.11
N ASP A 281 -9.81 28.09 2.49
CA ASP A 281 -10.05 29.53 2.61
C ASP A 281 -9.58 30.27 1.35
N ASP A 282 -8.32 30.70 1.30
CA ASP A 282 -7.86 31.68 0.33
C ASP A 282 -7.04 31.12 -0.85
N ALA A 283 -7.35 31.64 -2.04
CA ALA A 283 -6.51 31.56 -3.22
C ALA A 283 -5.51 32.73 -3.22
N ILE A 284 -4.28 32.48 -2.76
CA ILE A 284 -3.25 33.51 -2.64
C ILE A 284 -2.69 33.85 -4.02
N ALA A 285 -3.02 35.04 -4.51
CA ALA A 285 -2.60 35.52 -5.82
C ALA A 285 -1.08 35.79 -5.87
N VAL A 286 -0.38 35.09 -6.76
CA VAL A 286 1.08 35.21 -6.99
C VAL A 286 1.41 35.35 -8.48
N THR A 287 2.65 35.72 -8.84
CA THR A 287 3.10 35.55 -10.23
C THR A 287 3.52 34.11 -10.51
N PRO A 288 3.55 33.66 -11.78
CA PRO A 288 4.03 32.32 -12.14
C PRO A 288 5.46 32.04 -11.63
N GLU A 289 6.31 33.05 -11.56
CA GLU A 289 7.66 32.93 -11.01
C GLU A 289 7.67 32.81 -9.49
N GLN A 290 6.75 33.48 -8.79
CA GLN A 290 6.63 33.40 -7.33
C GLN A 290 6.05 32.05 -6.91
N ARG A 291 5.07 31.52 -7.66
CA ARG A 291 4.47 30.21 -7.38
C ARG A 291 5.50 29.09 -7.34
N ARG A 292 6.47 29.12 -8.25
CA ARG A 292 7.54 28.09 -8.37
C ARG A 292 8.73 28.32 -7.44
N GLN A 293 8.72 29.34 -6.58
CA GLN A 293 9.81 29.57 -5.64
C GLN A 293 9.69 28.64 -4.42
N PRO A 294 10.83 28.18 -3.86
CA PRO A 294 10.83 27.43 -2.61
C PRO A 294 10.16 28.21 -1.47
N LEU A 295 9.20 27.57 -0.80
CA LEU A 295 8.45 28.18 0.31
C LEU A 295 9.20 28.28 1.63
N ASN A 296 10.18 27.40 1.85
CA ASN A 296 10.92 27.23 3.12
C ASN A 296 12.39 27.67 3.05
N ILE A 297 12.77 28.44 2.03
CA ILE A 297 14.12 29.02 1.88
C ILE A 297 14.03 30.53 2.01
N GLU A 298 14.82 31.13 2.91
CA GLU A 298 14.83 32.57 3.15
C GLU A 298 15.15 33.37 1.87
N ARG A 299 14.30 34.33 1.53
CA ARG A 299 14.50 35.24 0.38
C ARG A 299 14.07 36.65 0.74
N GLY A 300 14.98 37.61 0.57
CA GLY A 300 14.68 39.01 0.86
C GLY A 300 14.47 39.30 2.35
N GLY A 301 15.04 38.48 3.25
CA GLY A 301 14.97 38.66 4.70
C GLY A 301 13.78 37.99 5.40
N GLN A 302 12.99 37.18 4.68
CA GLN A 302 11.89 36.40 5.26
C GLN A 302 11.73 35.06 4.52
N ILE A 303 11.19 34.05 5.21
CA ILE A 303 10.78 32.78 4.59
C ILE A 303 9.41 33.00 3.92
N PRO A 304 9.23 32.67 2.62
CA PRO A 304 7.97 32.91 1.91
C PRO A 304 6.73 32.31 2.60
N PHE A 305 6.81 31.10 3.14
CA PHE A 305 5.73 30.49 3.92
C PHE A 305 5.26 31.38 5.09
N LEU A 306 6.20 31.88 5.90
CA LEU A 306 5.88 32.75 7.04
C LEU A 306 5.29 34.09 6.59
N ARG A 307 5.70 34.60 5.42
CA ARG A 307 5.13 35.83 4.85
C ARG A 307 3.67 35.65 4.45
N PHE A 308 3.33 34.54 3.78
CA PHE A 308 1.96 34.25 3.39
C PHE A 308 1.09 34.01 4.63
N ARG A 309 1.56 33.18 5.56
CA ARG A 309 0.90 32.99 6.85
C ARG A 309 0.61 34.29 7.59
N GLU A 310 1.56 35.23 7.62
CA GLU A 310 1.37 36.53 8.30
C GLU A 310 0.31 37.41 7.62
N ALA A 311 0.16 37.28 6.30
CA ALA A 311 -0.74 38.10 5.50
C ALA A 311 -2.15 37.53 5.40
N ASP A 312 -2.27 36.20 5.31
CA ASP A 312 -3.48 35.51 4.88
C ASP A 312 -4.12 34.66 6.00
N PHE A 313 -3.39 34.24 7.04
CA PHE A 313 -3.98 33.47 8.15
C PHE A 313 -5.00 34.31 8.92
N THR A 314 -6.25 33.82 9.01
CA THR A 314 -7.37 34.54 9.61
C THR A 314 -7.05 35.01 11.05
N PRO A 315 -7.15 36.33 11.32
CA PRO A 315 -6.79 36.90 12.62
C PRO A 315 -7.55 36.27 13.80
N GLY A 316 -6.81 35.80 14.80
CA GLY A 316 -7.39 35.21 16.01
C GLY A 316 -7.50 33.68 16.00
N ARG A 317 -7.28 33.02 14.86
CA ARG A 317 -7.20 31.55 14.77
C ARG A 317 -5.82 30.98 15.11
N ALA A 318 -4.80 31.82 15.22
CA ALA A 318 -3.48 31.39 15.65
C ALA A 318 -3.54 30.69 17.03
N ASN A 319 -2.89 29.53 17.14
CA ASN A 319 -2.96 28.61 18.27
C ASN A 319 -4.34 27.95 18.48
N LEU A 320 -5.27 28.00 17.53
CA LEU A 320 -6.53 27.24 17.56
C LEU A 320 -6.75 26.47 16.25
N PHE A 321 -6.09 26.89 15.18
CA PHE A 321 -6.02 26.20 13.90
C PHE A 321 -4.56 25.91 13.57
N HIS A 322 -4.32 24.80 12.87
CA HIS A 322 -3.10 24.59 12.12
C HIS A 322 -3.20 25.35 10.79
N TYR A 323 -2.19 26.13 10.46
CA TYR A 323 -2.10 26.76 9.14
C TYR A 323 -1.44 25.79 8.15
N ASN A 324 -2.11 25.55 7.03
CA ASN A 324 -1.62 24.71 5.95
C ASN A 324 -1.55 25.49 4.63
N LEU A 325 -0.36 25.52 4.01
CA LEU A 325 -0.19 26.15 2.70
C LEU A 325 0.11 25.11 1.63
N TRP A 326 -0.68 25.12 0.56
CA TRP A 326 -0.42 24.36 -0.66
C TRP A 326 0.35 25.20 -1.68
N GLY A 327 1.46 24.65 -2.18
CA GLY A 327 2.32 25.34 -3.14
C GLY A 327 3.10 24.40 -4.06
N TYR A 328 4.04 24.97 -4.81
CA TYR A 328 4.74 24.20 -5.84
C TYR A 328 5.88 23.33 -5.30
N GLN A 329 6.74 23.90 -4.43
CA GLN A 329 7.90 23.24 -3.82
C GLN A 329 8.29 23.97 -2.53
N HIS A 330 8.76 23.26 -1.50
CA HIS A 330 9.16 23.90 -0.24
C HIS A 330 10.66 24.23 -0.20
N ASP A 331 11.50 23.44 -0.85
CA ASP A 331 12.94 23.67 -0.99
C ASP A 331 13.36 23.58 -2.47
N ASP A 332 14.65 23.40 -2.74
CA ASP A 332 15.17 23.16 -4.10
C ASP A 332 15.09 21.66 -4.49
N SER A 333 14.48 20.82 -3.65
CA SER A 333 14.21 19.41 -3.91
C SER A 333 12.83 19.23 -4.56
N SER A 334 12.41 17.98 -4.69
CA SER A 334 11.08 17.63 -5.17
C SER A 334 10.22 17.01 -4.07
N SER A 335 10.51 17.19 -2.77
CA SER A 335 9.67 16.59 -1.71
C SER A 335 8.22 17.12 -1.76
N SER A 336 7.31 16.25 -1.34
CA SER A 336 5.87 16.47 -1.36
C SER A 336 5.36 17.41 -0.29
N GLY A 337 6.11 17.68 0.77
CA GLY A 337 5.63 18.45 1.91
C GLY A 337 6.77 18.88 2.80
N TRP A 338 6.42 19.64 3.83
CA TRP A 338 7.35 19.88 4.93
C TRP A 338 6.59 20.29 6.18
N CYS A 339 7.08 19.76 7.29
CA CYS A 339 6.71 20.17 8.63
C CYS A 339 7.99 20.41 9.48
N CYS A 340 8.07 21.39 10.38
CA CYS A 340 7.02 22.31 10.79
C CYS A 340 7.57 23.68 11.21
N HIS A 341 6.78 24.74 10.99
CA HIS A 341 6.99 26.05 11.62
C HIS A 341 6.00 26.18 12.77
N GLY A 342 6.40 25.74 13.97
CA GLY A 342 5.44 25.56 15.07
C GLY A 342 4.46 24.43 14.74
N PRO A 343 3.13 24.60 14.91
CA PRO A 343 2.14 23.60 14.53
C PRO A 343 1.80 23.62 13.02
N ASP A 344 2.39 24.52 12.25
CA ASP A 344 2.01 24.80 10.86
C ASP A 344 2.88 24.04 9.86
N PHE A 345 2.31 23.66 8.72
CA PHE A 345 2.92 22.76 7.75
C PHE A 345 2.52 23.10 6.30
N MET A 346 3.22 22.52 5.31
CA MET A 346 2.96 22.79 3.91
C MET A 346 2.92 21.53 3.05
N VAL A 347 2.10 21.57 2.00
CA VAL A 347 2.02 20.52 0.98
C VAL A 347 2.52 21.08 -0.34
N THR A 348 3.49 20.43 -0.95
CA THR A 348 4.19 20.90 -2.14
C THR A 348 4.33 19.87 -3.25
N LEU A 349 3.24 19.70 -4.02
CA LEU A 349 3.12 18.68 -5.08
C LEU A 349 3.30 19.24 -6.50
N GLY A 350 3.69 20.50 -6.66
CA GLY A 350 3.79 21.15 -7.98
C GLY A 350 4.85 20.57 -8.91
N THR A 351 5.84 19.84 -8.39
CA THR A 351 6.81 19.08 -9.21
C THR A 351 6.24 17.79 -9.80
N TRP A 352 5.02 17.40 -9.42
CA TRP A 352 4.37 16.20 -9.94
C TRP A 352 3.80 16.42 -11.35
N SER A 353 4.48 15.83 -12.35
CA SER A 353 4.03 15.85 -13.74
C SER A 353 2.60 15.30 -13.92
N GLY A 354 1.73 16.07 -14.56
CA GLY A 354 0.35 15.66 -14.86
C GLY A 354 -0.66 15.86 -13.73
N GLY A 355 -0.26 16.44 -12.60
CA GLY A 355 -1.10 16.62 -11.41
C GLY A 355 -1.06 15.39 -10.50
N ALA A 356 -0.90 15.62 -9.19
CA ALA A 356 -0.84 14.54 -8.21
C ALA A 356 -2.21 13.84 -8.08
N PRO A 357 -2.28 12.50 -8.09
CA PRO A 357 -3.52 11.76 -7.84
C PRO A 357 -4.11 12.08 -6.45
N VAL A 358 -5.42 11.92 -6.30
CA VAL A 358 -6.15 12.12 -5.03
C VAL A 358 -5.46 11.42 -3.85
N ARG A 359 -5.07 10.14 -4.03
CA ARG A 359 -4.39 9.36 -2.99
C ARG A 359 -3.04 9.96 -2.55
N VAL A 360 -2.29 10.54 -3.48
CA VAL A 360 -1.00 11.18 -3.17
C VAL A 360 -1.25 12.45 -2.37
N GLN A 361 -2.23 13.24 -2.78
CA GLN A 361 -2.63 14.46 -2.10
C GLN A 361 -3.11 14.20 -0.65
N SER A 362 -3.99 13.22 -0.45
CA SER A 362 -4.52 12.87 0.89
C SER A 362 -3.44 12.25 1.78
N GLY A 363 -2.59 11.40 1.19
CA GLY A 363 -1.41 10.81 1.83
C GLY A 363 -0.43 11.84 2.34
N THR A 364 -0.06 12.82 1.52
CA THR A 364 0.82 13.91 1.94
C THR A 364 0.18 14.79 3.00
N LEU A 365 -1.08 15.21 2.82
CA LEU A 365 -1.79 16.00 3.83
C LEU A 365 -1.81 15.30 5.19
N ALA A 366 -2.12 14.00 5.22
CA ALA A 366 -2.09 13.21 6.43
C ALA A 366 -0.67 13.09 7.01
N HIS A 367 0.35 12.85 6.19
CA HIS A 367 1.73 12.72 6.64
C HIS A 367 2.24 14.00 7.33
N GLU A 368 2.07 15.16 6.68
CA GLU A 368 2.51 16.43 7.24
C GLU A 368 1.73 16.83 8.49
N LEU A 369 0.42 16.57 8.51
CA LEU A 369 -0.39 16.75 9.70
C LEU A 369 0.07 15.83 10.84
N GLY A 370 0.50 14.60 10.54
CA GLY A 370 1.04 13.68 11.53
C GLY A 370 2.29 14.23 12.22
N HIS A 371 3.19 14.88 11.46
CA HIS A 371 4.31 15.62 12.02
C HIS A 371 3.88 16.78 12.91
N ALA A 372 2.88 17.56 12.48
CA ALA A 372 2.32 18.66 13.29
C ALA A 372 1.67 18.16 14.61
N LEU A 373 1.23 16.90 14.64
CA LEU A 373 0.69 16.21 15.83
C LEU A 373 1.77 15.48 16.64
N GLY A 374 3.04 15.51 16.21
CA GLY A 374 4.19 14.98 16.94
C GLY A 374 4.58 13.55 16.60
N LEU A 375 4.12 13.01 15.47
CA LEU A 375 4.56 11.72 14.95
C LEU A 375 5.86 11.83 14.14
N SER A 376 6.67 10.79 14.18
CA SER A 376 7.83 10.58 13.31
C SER A 376 7.62 9.40 12.35
N HIS A 377 8.54 9.15 11.42
CA HIS A 377 8.37 8.11 10.39
C HIS A 377 8.39 6.66 10.92
N GLY A 378 8.87 6.45 12.15
CA GLY A 378 8.77 5.20 12.89
C GLY A 378 7.75 5.27 14.05
N GLY A 379 6.89 6.30 14.05
CA GLY A 379 5.89 6.62 15.07
C GLY A 379 6.49 7.37 16.25
N ALA A 380 7.38 6.72 16.99
CA ALA A 380 8.07 7.29 18.15
C ALA A 380 9.52 7.72 17.86
N ASP A 381 10.04 7.39 16.68
CA ASP A 381 11.41 7.65 16.27
C ASP A 381 11.47 7.91 14.76
N ASN A 382 12.65 8.30 14.27
CA ASN A 382 12.88 8.64 12.87
C ASN A 382 13.33 7.44 12.02
N VAL A 383 13.16 6.20 12.50
CA VAL A 383 13.54 5.01 11.74
C VAL A 383 12.48 4.72 10.68
N ASN A 384 12.89 4.81 9.42
CA ASN A 384 12.01 4.64 8.27
C ASN A 384 11.71 3.16 7.96
N TYR A 385 10.65 2.92 7.18
CA TYR A 385 10.37 1.64 6.50
C TYR A 385 10.20 0.41 7.40
N LYS A 386 9.94 0.60 8.70
CA LYS A 386 9.70 -0.53 9.61
C LYS A 386 8.52 -1.39 9.12
N PRO A 387 8.68 -2.71 8.91
CA PRO A 387 7.58 -3.57 8.45
C PRO A 387 6.41 -3.63 9.45
N ASN A 388 6.71 -3.52 10.74
CA ASN A 388 5.74 -3.54 11.84
C ASN A 388 5.17 -2.14 12.19
N TYR A 389 5.32 -1.15 11.31
CA TYR A 389 4.72 0.17 11.48
C TYR A 389 3.80 0.51 10.30
N LEU A 390 2.53 0.11 10.42
CA LEU A 390 1.50 0.21 9.39
C LEU A 390 0.80 1.59 9.44
N SER A 391 1.49 2.62 8.96
CA SER A 391 1.04 4.02 9.04
C SER A 391 1.43 4.81 7.79
N VAL A 392 0.63 5.79 7.38
CA VAL A 392 1.01 6.75 6.34
C VAL A 392 2.25 7.57 6.69
N MET A 393 2.66 7.61 7.97
CA MET A 393 3.94 8.15 8.40
C MET A 393 5.14 7.32 7.94
N ASN A 394 4.93 6.05 7.61
CA ASN A 394 5.94 5.19 7.03
C ASN A 394 5.90 5.34 5.50
N TYR A 395 7.05 5.62 4.89
CA TYR A 395 7.19 5.87 3.45
C TYR A 395 6.75 4.71 2.54
N ASN A 396 6.66 3.48 3.05
CA ASN A 396 6.02 2.40 2.30
C ASN A 396 4.53 2.69 1.99
N TYR A 397 3.86 3.46 2.86
CA TYR A 397 2.42 3.66 2.82
C TYR A 397 2.00 5.12 2.56
N GLN A 398 2.91 6.10 2.63
CA GLN A 398 2.57 7.53 2.49
C GLN A 398 1.67 7.83 1.28
N PHE A 399 1.98 7.30 0.09
CA PHE A 399 1.26 7.62 -1.17
C PHE A 399 0.31 6.53 -1.66
N ILE A 400 0.09 5.50 -0.86
CA ILE A 400 -0.79 4.39 -1.22
C ILE A 400 -1.82 4.08 -0.13
N GLY A 401 -1.53 4.39 1.14
CA GLY A 401 -2.23 3.84 2.30
C GLY A 401 -1.69 2.47 2.69
N VAL A 402 -2.34 1.79 3.64
CA VAL A 402 -2.02 0.42 4.04
C VAL A 402 -2.89 -0.55 3.21
N PRO A 403 -2.33 -1.31 2.25
CA PRO A 403 -3.09 -2.25 1.41
C PRO A 403 -3.58 -3.47 2.19
N ASP A 404 -4.77 -3.97 1.83
CA ASP A 404 -5.23 -5.33 2.16
C ASP A 404 -4.78 -6.32 1.07
N VAL A 405 -3.94 -7.29 1.45
CA VAL A 405 -3.33 -8.24 0.51
C VAL A 405 -4.36 -9.25 -0.02
N SER A 406 -5.37 -9.59 0.78
CA SER A 406 -6.44 -10.51 0.38
C SER A 406 -7.33 -9.88 -0.69
N GLU A 407 -7.71 -8.61 -0.52
CA GLU A 407 -8.48 -7.86 -1.49
C GLU A 407 -7.68 -7.62 -2.77
N TRP A 408 -6.38 -7.31 -2.66
CA TRP A 408 -5.48 -7.17 -3.80
C TRP A 408 -5.49 -8.42 -4.68
N ARG A 409 -5.29 -9.60 -4.06
CA ARG A 409 -5.29 -10.90 -4.77
C ARG A 409 -6.61 -11.14 -5.51
N GLY A 410 -7.74 -10.78 -4.91
CA GLY A 410 -9.05 -10.89 -5.57
C GLY A 410 -9.23 -9.93 -6.74
N ARG A 411 -8.67 -8.71 -6.68
CA ARG A 411 -8.80 -7.70 -7.74
C ARG A 411 -7.88 -7.94 -8.92
N ILE A 412 -6.62 -8.32 -8.68
CA ILE A 412 -5.62 -8.46 -9.76
C ILE A 412 -6.06 -9.50 -10.80
N GLU A 413 -6.69 -10.60 -10.36
CA GLU A 413 -7.25 -11.62 -11.27
C GLU A 413 -8.33 -11.04 -12.20
N ALA A 414 -9.13 -10.08 -11.73
CA ALA A 414 -10.22 -9.48 -12.50
C ALA A 414 -9.76 -8.41 -13.51
N ILE A 415 -8.56 -7.83 -13.34
CA ILE A 415 -8.04 -6.76 -14.21
C ILE A 415 -7.60 -7.31 -15.56
N GLY A 416 -7.07 -8.55 -15.61
CA GLY A 416 -6.44 -9.10 -16.80
C GLY A 416 -5.12 -8.38 -17.15
N PRO A 417 -4.57 -8.57 -18.37
CA PRO A 417 -3.20 -8.15 -18.68
C PRO A 417 -2.99 -6.63 -18.52
N ALA A 418 -1.83 -6.24 -17.99
CA ALA A 418 -1.45 -4.85 -17.73
C ALA A 418 -1.02 -4.10 -19.01
N THR A 419 -1.95 -3.93 -19.94
CA THR A 419 -1.71 -3.29 -21.26
C THR A 419 -1.72 -1.75 -21.23
N ASP A 420 -1.99 -1.16 -20.08
CA ASP A 420 -2.17 0.28 -19.85
C ASP A 420 -1.04 0.85 -18.98
N PHE A 421 0.17 0.28 -19.11
CA PHE A 421 1.35 0.66 -18.35
C PHE A 421 1.10 0.68 -16.83
N GLY A 422 0.38 -0.33 -16.32
CA GLY A 422 0.08 -0.48 -14.90
C GLY A 422 -0.95 0.51 -14.34
N THR A 423 -1.66 1.28 -15.17
CA THR A 423 -2.65 2.26 -14.71
C THR A 423 -3.77 1.60 -13.89
N ARG A 424 -4.38 0.52 -14.40
CA ARG A 424 -5.41 -0.24 -13.65
C ARG A 424 -4.88 -0.92 -12.39
N LEU A 425 -3.61 -1.34 -12.37
CA LEU A 425 -2.98 -1.90 -11.17
C LEU A 425 -2.85 -0.84 -10.08
N ASN A 426 -2.42 0.37 -10.44
CA ASN A 426 -2.36 1.49 -9.51
C ASN A 426 -3.75 1.86 -8.95
N GLN A 427 -4.78 1.88 -9.80
CA GLN A 427 -6.16 2.12 -9.36
C GLN A 427 -6.66 1.03 -8.41
N ALA A 428 -6.33 -0.23 -8.69
CA ALA A 428 -6.69 -1.34 -7.81
C ALA A 428 -5.98 -1.24 -6.46
N LEU A 429 -4.70 -0.82 -6.46
CA LEU A 429 -3.94 -0.58 -5.24
C LEU A 429 -4.61 0.50 -4.39
N ASP A 430 -5.00 1.63 -4.99
CA ASP A 430 -5.70 2.70 -4.26
C ASP A 430 -7.05 2.24 -3.70
N GLN A 431 -7.74 1.28 -4.34
CA GLN A 431 -9.04 0.77 -3.91
C GLN A 431 -8.98 -0.21 -2.75
N VAL A 432 -7.88 -0.96 -2.61
CA VAL A 432 -7.69 -1.95 -1.52
C VAL A 432 -6.88 -1.38 -0.36
N SER A 433 -6.42 -0.15 -0.50
CA SER A 433 -5.59 0.51 0.51
C SER A 433 -6.40 1.45 1.37
N ARG A 434 -6.17 1.37 2.68
CA ARG A 434 -6.78 2.27 3.65
C ARG A 434 -5.80 3.39 3.99
N LEU A 435 -6.21 4.64 3.85
CA LEU A 435 -5.45 5.77 4.40
C LEU A 435 -5.58 5.70 5.92
N ASP A 436 -4.47 5.55 6.65
CA ASP A 436 -4.53 5.42 8.11
C ASP A 436 -3.19 5.67 8.79
N TYR A 437 -3.26 6.04 10.07
CA TYR A 437 -2.16 5.89 10.99
C TYR A 437 -2.16 4.51 11.65
N SER A 438 -1.06 4.14 12.27
CA SER A 438 -0.98 2.87 12.97
C SER A 438 -1.96 2.83 14.15
N ARG A 439 -2.71 1.74 14.25
CA ARG A 439 -3.78 1.56 15.26
C ARG A 439 -3.35 0.77 16.49
N ALA A 440 -2.15 0.22 16.50
CA ALA A 440 -1.67 -0.64 17.58
C ALA A 440 -0.14 -0.74 17.56
N VAL A 441 0.45 -0.96 18.73
CA VAL A 441 1.86 -1.31 18.86
C VAL A 441 2.02 -2.78 18.47
N LEU A 442 2.62 -3.04 17.31
CA LEU A 442 2.94 -4.39 16.85
C LEU A 442 4.24 -4.92 17.51
N PRO A 443 4.46 -6.24 17.56
CA PRO A 443 5.67 -6.84 18.13
C PRO A 443 6.97 -6.28 17.52
N PRO A 444 8.03 -6.11 18.32
CA PRO A 444 9.31 -5.64 17.83
C PRO A 444 9.98 -6.69 16.92
N LEU A 445 10.72 -6.23 15.91
CA LEU A 445 11.44 -7.10 14.96
C LEU A 445 12.96 -7.03 15.20
N ASP A 446 13.58 -8.14 15.60
CA ASP A 446 15.03 -8.27 15.67
C ASP A 446 15.57 -8.76 14.33
N ARG A 447 16.27 -7.87 13.60
CA ARG A 447 16.82 -8.11 12.26
C ARG A 447 17.81 -9.27 12.19
N ARG A 448 18.36 -9.71 13.34
CA ARG A 448 19.30 -10.85 13.40
C ARG A 448 18.60 -12.18 13.74
N HIS A 449 17.34 -12.13 14.15
CA HIS A 449 16.58 -13.29 14.63
C HIS A 449 15.09 -13.16 14.26
N LEU A 450 14.78 -13.02 12.97
CA LEU A 450 13.41 -12.91 12.49
C LEU A 450 12.75 -14.29 12.39
N ASP A 451 11.53 -14.41 12.94
CA ASP A 451 10.70 -15.61 12.83
C ASP A 451 9.80 -15.50 11.60
N GLU A 452 9.94 -16.46 10.67
CA GLU A 452 9.17 -16.50 9.43
C GLU A 452 7.75 -17.07 9.61
N HIS A 453 7.42 -17.64 10.77
CA HIS A 453 6.12 -18.25 11.00
C HIS A 453 5.05 -17.26 11.50
N THR A 454 5.47 -16.14 12.09
CA THR A 454 4.57 -15.24 12.82
C THR A 454 4.14 -14.00 12.06
N GLY A 455 4.87 -13.64 11.01
CA GLY A 455 4.72 -12.35 10.34
C GLY A 455 5.03 -11.18 11.28
N ILE A 456 4.29 -10.08 11.14
CA ILE A 456 4.43 -8.89 12.00
C ILE A 456 3.38 -8.84 13.12
N GLY A 457 2.58 -9.89 13.30
CA GLY A 457 1.63 -10.02 14.41
C GLY A 457 0.38 -9.13 14.33
N THR A 458 0.02 -8.62 13.14
CA THR A 458 -1.27 -7.94 12.95
C THR A 458 -2.42 -8.95 12.89
N GLY A 459 -3.62 -8.54 13.31
CA GLY A 459 -4.84 -9.36 13.26
C GLY A 459 -5.64 -9.22 11.95
N THR A 460 -5.09 -8.54 10.95
CA THR A 460 -5.71 -8.24 9.65
C THR A 460 -4.75 -8.56 8.52
N ASP A 461 -5.28 -8.80 7.32
CA ASP A 461 -4.52 -9.14 6.10
C ASP A 461 -3.77 -7.93 5.49
N SER A 462 -3.34 -7.00 6.36
CA SER A 462 -2.60 -5.80 5.99
C SER A 462 -1.23 -6.17 5.42
N MET A 463 -0.84 -5.48 4.37
CA MET A 463 0.48 -5.66 3.76
C MET A 463 1.59 -5.30 4.75
N ALA A 464 2.49 -6.24 5.00
CA ALA A 464 3.83 -5.97 5.50
C ALA A 464 4.76 -5.78 4.30
N ALA A 465 5.59 -4.74 4.31
CA ALA A 465 6.61 -4.48 3.29
C ALA A 465 7.99 -4.43 3.94
N TRP A 466 8.96 -5.13 3.35
CA TRP A 466 10.33 -5.18 3.83
C TRP A 466 11.34 -5.27 2.69
N TRP A 467 12.59 -5.00 2.99
CA TRP A 467 13.72 -5.10 2.08
C TRP A 467 14.46 -6.40 2.42
N ASP A 468 14.70 -7.25 1.43
CA ASP A 468 15.53 -8.45 1.63
C ASP A 468 17.03 -8.12 1.52
N ASN A 469 17.88 -9.13 1.72
CA ASN A 469 19.33 -8.96 1.68
C ASN A 469 19.87 -8.80 0.24
N GLU A 470 19.08 -9.13 -0.78
CA GLU A 470 19.39 -8.92 -2.18
C GLU A 470 19.12 -7.48 -2.63
N GLY A 471 18.41 -6.71 -1.80
CA GLY A 471 17.99 -5.38 -2.16
C GLY A 471 16.80 -5.40 -3.11
N ASP A 472 15.83 -6.27 -2.87
CA ASP A 472 14.50 -6.26 -3.47
C ASP A 472 13.44 -5.88 -2.42
N LEU A 473 12.38 -5.20 -2.87
CA LEU A 473 11.24 -4.89 -2.01
C LEU A 473 10.31 -6.09 -2.02
N ARG A 474 10.05 -6.64 -0.84
CA ARG A 474 9.16 -7.77 -0.62
C ARG A 474 7.92 -7.33 0.11
N VAL A 475 6.83 -8.03 -0.15
CA VAL A 475 5.54 -7.80 0.49
C VAL A 475 4.86 -9.10 0.82
N GLY A 476 4.05 -9.09 1.87
CA GLY A 476 3.31 -10.26 2.32
C GLY A 476 2.18 -9.88 3.26
N ASP A 477 1.37 -10.87 3.61
CA ASP A 477 0.29 -10.72 4.59
C ASP A 477 0.91 -10.65 5.99
N GLY A 478 0.80 -9.50 6.64
CA GLY A 478 1.40 -9.27 7.96
C GLY A 478 0.81 -10.12 9.09
N SER A 479 -0.34 -10.76 8.88
CA SER A 479 -0.96 -11.68 9.84
C SER A 479 -0.51 -13.13 9.70
N ALA A 480 0.20 -13.44 8.61
CA ALA A 480 0.68 -14.77 8.27
C ALA A 480 2.21 -14.83 8.29
N GLY A 481 2.76 -16.05 8.17
CA GLY A 481 4.20 -16.22 8.04
C GLY A 481 4.76 -15.47 6.82
N LEU A 482 5.93 -14.86 7.00
CA LEU A 482 6.64 -14.06 6.01
C LEU A 482 8.02 -14.70 5.79
N ASP A 483 8.29 -15.12 4.57
CA ASP A 483 9.60 -15.57 4.08
C ASP A 483 10.50 -14.33 3.95
N TRP A 484 11.19 -13.98 5.04
CA TRP A 484 11.92 -12.72 5.19
C TRP A 484 13.14 -12.67 4.26
N ASP A 485 13.82 -13.80 4.05
CA ASP A 485 15.01 -13.89 3.20
C ASP A 485 14.72 -14.22 1.72
N ALA A 486 13.45 -14.47 1.41
CA ALA A 486 12.90 -14.63 0.07
C ALA A 486 13.46 -15.83 -0.72
N ASP A 487 13.77 -16.93 -0.03
CA ASP A 487 14.26 -18.18 -0.64
C ASP A 487 13.14 -19.13 -1.13
N PHE A 488 11.87 -18.71 -0.97
CA PHE A 488 10.63 -19.45 -1.24
C PHE A 488 10.32 -20.60 -0.26
N VAL A 489 10.97 -20.60 0.90
CA VAL A 489 10.73 -21.52 2.02
C VAL A 489 10.39 -20.69 3.25
N VAL A 490 9.58 -21.27 4.15
CA VAL A 490 9.41 -20.70 5.49
C VAL A 490 10.32 -21.50 6.41
N ASP A 491 11.40 -20.88 6.85
CA ASP A 491 12.44 -21.47 7.66
C ASP A 491 11.97 -21.79 9.08
N ALA A 492 12.47 -22.91 9.60
CA ALA A 492 12.17 -23.36 10.96
C ALA A 492 13.02 -22.67 12.04
N GLU A 493 14.14 -22.07 11.63
CA GLU A 493 15.08 -21.34 12.50
C GLU A 493 15.07 -19.86 12.12
N PRO A 494 15.36 -18.94 13.06
CA PRO A 494 15.35 -17.52 12.75
C PRO A 494 16.37 -17.12 11.69
N VAL A 495 15.98 -16.19 10.81
CA VAL A 495 16.82 -15.65 9.74
C VAL A 495 17.29 -14.24 10.05
N ALA A 496 18.34 -13.80 9.36
CA ALA A 496 18.95 -12.48 9.53
C ALA A 496 18.75 -11.64 8.27
N VAL A 497 17.94 -10.59 8.36
CA VAL A 497 17.55 -9.74 7.22
C VAL A 497 17.41 -8.29 7.67
N ASP A 498 18.00 -7.36 6.92
CA ASP A 498 17.85 -5.92 7.18
C ASP A 498 16.51 -5.37 6.64
N VAL A 499 15.42 -5.75 7.32
CA VAL A 499 14.05 -5.63 6.80
C VAL A 499 13.55 -4.20 6.57
N ASN A 500 14.05 -3.20 7.28
CA ASN A 500 13.62 -1.83 7.07
C ASN A 500 14.46 -1.11 6.01
N GLY A 501 15.56 -1.70 5.52
CA GLY A 501 16.34 -1.18 4.38
C GLY A 501 16.60 0.32 4.45
N ALA A 502 16.82 0.85 5.66
CA ALA A 502 16.90 2.29 5.86
C ALA A 502 18.08 2.81 5.04
N PHE A 503 17.88 3.93 4.34
CA PHE A 503 18.78 4.43 3.30
C PHE A 503 20.11 4.99 3.84
N GLN A 504 20.90 4.17 4.54
CA GLN A 504 22.27 4.46 4.91
C GLN A 504 23.17 4.40 3.67
N GLN A 505 23.01 5.41 2.82
CA GLN A 505 23.78 5.55 1.59
C GLN A 505 25.26 5.73 1.92
N CYS A 506 26.05 4.79 1.45
CA CYS A 506 27.51 4.81 1.52
C CYS A 506 28.09 5.50 0.28
N VAL A 507 27.62 5.10 -0.91
CA VAL A 507 28.12 5.60 -2.19
C VAL A 507 26.94 5.93 -3.10
N VAL A 508 27.08 7.01 -3.87
CA VAL A 508 26.11 7.43 -4.88
C VAL A 508 26.80 7.52 -6.24
N GLY A 509 26.15 7.02 -7.30
CA GLY A 509 26.58 7.28 -8.69
C GLY A 509 26.44 8.75 -9.08
N THR A 510 27.03 9.15 -10.21
CA THR A 510 26.97 10.52 -10.73
C THR A 510 25.84 10.73 -11.75
N ASP A 511 24.68 11.26 -11.34
CA ASP A 511 23.74 11.87 -12.30
C ASP A 511 23.46 13.36 -12.01
N PRO A 512 24.00 14.29 -12.83
CA PRO A 512 23.69 15.71 -12.77
C PRO A 512 22.30 16.14 -13.32
N ASP A 513 21.54 15.28 -14.03
CA ASP A 513 20.31 15.70 -14.73
C ASP A 513 19.18 14.63 -14.70
N ARG A 514 18.18 14.80 -13.82
CA ARG A 514 17.02 13.90 -13.67
C ARG A 514 16.06 13.86 -14.89
N THR A 515 15.71 12.62 -15.31
CA THR A 515 14.57 12.06 -16.13
C THR A 515 14.75 11.81 -17.65
N PRO A 516 14.35 10.63 -18.25
CA PRO A 516 13.75 9.36 -17.74
C PRO A 516 14.64 8.08 -17.99
N PRO A 517 14.24 6.82 -17.64
CA PRO A 517 15.11 5.81 -17.02
C PRO A 517 15.97 5.02 -18.01
N ALA A 518 17.29 5.22 -18.04
CA ALA A 518 18.21 4.30 -18.72
C ALA A 518 19.71 4.58 -18.42
N ASN A 519 20.13 4.59 -17.15
CA ASN A 519 21.43 4.06 -16.68
C ASN A 519 21.67 4.55 -15.24
N ASP A 520 21.69 3.62 -14.29
CA ASP A 520 22.49 3.75 -13.08
C ASP A 520 23.95 3.76 -13.52
N ASP A 521 24.63 4.89 -13.39
CA ASP A 521 26.04 5.01 -13.75
C ASP A 521 26.98 4.60 -12.60
N LEU A 522 26.45 4.06 -11.49
CA LEU A 522 27.26 3.56 -10.37
C LEU A 522 28.30 2.56 -10.88
N GLN A 523 29.57 2.96 -10.81
CA GLN A 523 30.70 2.10 -11.15
C GLN A 523 31.19 1.27 -9.95
N THR A 524 30.79 1.67 -8.75
CA THR A 524 31.15 1.01 -7.50
C THR A 524 30.36 -0.28 -7.38
N THR A 525 31.09 -1.39 -7.20
CA THR A 525 30.52 -2.67 -6.79
C THR A 525 30.81 -2.89 -5.30
N PRO A 526 29.91 -3.52 -4.53
CA PRO A 526 30.16 -3.87 -3.14
C PRO A 526 31.46 -4.64 -2.98
N SER A 527 32.20 -4.33 -1.92
CA SER A 527 33.49 -5.00 -1.68
C SER A 527 33.27 -6.47 -1.31
N PRO A 528 34.07 -7.41 -1.84
CA PRO A 528 33.95 -8.82 -1.46
C PRO A 528 34.14 -9.01 0.06
N GLY A 529 33.14 -9.61 0.73
CA GLY A 529 33.18 -9.93 2.15
C GLY A 529 32.63 -8.84 3.08
N THR A 530 32.10 -7.75 2.54
CA THR A 530 31.24 -6.80 3.27
C THR A 530 29.79 -7.23 3.16
N ASP A 531 28.91 -6.66 4.00
CA ASP A 531 27.46 -6.80 3.87
C ASP A 531 26.78 -5.62 3.16
N ASP A 532 27.57 -4.61 2.73
CA ASP A 532 27.09 -3.53 1.87
C ASP A 532 26.34 -4.03 0.63
N LEU A 533 25.22 -3.38 0.33
CA LEU A 533 24.32 -3.74 -0.76
C LEU A 533 24.39 -2.70 -1.89
N SER A 534 24.51 -3.16 -3.14
CA SER A 534 24.36 -2.30 -4.31
C SER A 534 22.93 -2.32 -4.82
N ARG A 535 22.31 -1.15 -4.91
CA ARG A 535 20.91 -1.02 -5.25
C ARG A 535 20.60 0.34 -5.87
N TYR A 536 19.84 0.36 -6.97
CA TYR A 536 19.37 1.59 -7.65
C TYR A 536 20.47 2.66 -7.85
N GLY A 537 21.67 2.23 -8.24
CA GLY A 537 22.78 3.14 -8.54
C GLY A 537 23.46 3.71 -7.31
N LEU A 538 23.27 3.05 -6.18
CA LEU A 538 23.80 3.43 -4.88
C LEU A 538 24.42 2.20 -4.18
N ILE A 539 25.30 2.46 -3.22
CA ILE A 539 25.72 1.45 -2.22
C ILE A 539 25.13 1.86 -0.88
N TYR A 540 24.57 0.89 -0.16
CA TYR A 540 24.01 1.03 1.17
C TYR A 540 24.77 0.18 2.17
N ALA A 541 24.79 0.61 3.43
CA ALA A 541 25.27 -0.21 4.53
C ALA A 541 24.39 -1.46 4.68
N GLY A 542 24.99 -2.60 4.99
CA GLY A 542 24.28 -3.85 5.25
C GLY A 542 23.77 -3.98 6.68
N LEU A 543 23.47 -5.22 7.09
CA LEU A 543 22.92 -5.60 8.40
C LEU A 543 23.75 -5.13 9.61
N ASN A 544 25.04 -4.85 9.43
CA ASN A 544 25.91 -4.30 10.47
C ASN A 544 25.82 -2.77 10.61
N GLY A 545 25.14 -2.07 9.69
CA GLY A 545 24.98 -0.62 9.67
C GLY A 545 26.27 0.15 9.37
N ARG A 546 27.28 -0.47 8.78
CA ARG A 546 28.58 0.13 8.46
C ARG A 546 28.78 0.31 6.97
N CYS A 547 29.35 1.45 6.58
CA CYS A 547 29.77 1.66 5.20
C CYS A 547 31.17 1.12 4.98
N GLU A 548 31.33 0.03 4.24
CA GLU A 548 32.61 -0.67 4.12
C GLU A 548 33.20 -0.62 2.70
N THR A 549 32.36 -0.27 1.72
CA THR A 549 32.70 -0.20 0.30
C THR A 549 33.27 1.19 -0.04
N PRO A 550 34.51 1.28 -0.56
CA PRO A 550 35.04 2.52 -1.07
C PRO A 550 34.41 2.88 -2.42
N ALA A 551 34.07 4.16 -2.61
CA ALA A 551 33.60 4.65 -3.90
C ALA A 551 34.67 4.54 -5.00
N SER A 552 34.24 4.12 -6.19
CA SER A 552 35.01 4.25 -7.43
C SER A 552 35.29 5.74 -7.74
N PRO A 553 36.33 6.07 -8.53
CA PRO A 553 36.72 7.45 -8.81
C PRO A 553 35.64 8.33 -9.46
N GLU A 554 34.72 7.70 -10.19
CA GLU A 554 33.60 8.35 -10.87
C GLU A 554 32.37 8.53 -9.96
N ASP A 555 32.29 7.81 -8.85
CA ASP A 555 31.19 7.88 -7.90
C ASP A 555 31.50 8.78 -6.70
N THR A 556 30.46 9.23 -6.02
CA THR A 556 30.60 10.07 -4.82
C THR A 556 30.41 9.24 -3.56
N ALA A 557 31.43 9.20 -2.69
CA ALA A 557 31.28 8.71 -1.33
C ALA A 557 30.40 9.67 -0.54
N LYS A 558 29.11 9.36 -0.39
CA LYS A 558 28.17 10.18 0.39
C LYS A 558 28.48 10.12 1.87
N THR A 559 28.97 8.97 2.32
CA THR A 559 29.43 8.75 3.70
C THR A 559 30.84 8.20 3.68
N ALA A 560 31.63 8.54 4.70
CA ALA A 560 33.00 8.06 4.80
C ALA A 560 33.05 6.55 5.03
N ILE A 561 34.01 5.87 4.39
CA ILE A 561 34.30 4.46 4.67
C ILE A 561 34.61 4.25 6.16
N GLY A 562 34.02 3.21 6.75
CA GLY A 562 34.09 2.86 8.17
C GLY A 562 33.10 3.61 9.07
N TYR A 563 32.19 4.43 8.51
CA TYR A 563 31.13 5.06 9.30
C TYR A 563 30.14 4.02 9.82
N ASP A 564 29.62 4.25 11.04
CA ASP A 564 28.79 3.33 11.82
C ASP A 564 27.45 4.03 12.13
N TYR A 565 26.36 3.56 11.52
CA TYR A 565 24.98 4.01 11.76
C TYR A 565 24.21 3.43 12.99
N PRO A 566 24.71 2.61 13.93
CA PRO A 566 23.81 1.69 14.64
C PRO A 566 22.73 2.25 15.57
N VAL A 567 23.05 3.26 16.39
CA VAL A 567 22.17 3.62 17.53
C VAL A 567 20.91 4.37 17.11
N GLU A 568 21.06 5.41 16.30
CA GLU A 568 19.93 6.24 15.85
C GLU A 568 19.04 5.53 14.81
N TYR A 569 19.60 4.53 14.13
CA TYR A 569 18.95 3.82 13.02
C TYR A 569 18.53 2.39 13.39
N GLY A 570 18.57 2.06 14.68
CA GLY A 570 18.03 0.83 15.26
C GLY A 570 18.72 -0.46 14.83
N TYR A 571 20.01 -0.44 14.49
CA TYR A 571 20.75 -1.68 14.15
C TYR A 571 21.20 -2.45 15.40
N ASP A 572 21.35 -1.77 16.53
CA ASP A 572 21.72 -2.40 17.80
C ASP A 572 20.51 -2.90 18.57
N ASP A 573 19.33 -2.34 18.31
CA ASP A 573 18.06 -2.64 18.98
C ASP A 573 17.03 -3.26 18.02
N ALA A 574 15.98 -3.86 18.56
CA ALA A 574 14.87 -4.32 17.74
C ALA A 574 14.07 -3.14 17.17
N LEU A 575 13.42 -3.33 16.02
CA LEU A 575 12.53 -2.34 15.43
C LEU A 575 11.21 -2.33 16.21
N ASP A 576 11.02 -1.34 17.07
CA ASP A 576 9.77 -1.18 17.82
C ASP A 576 8.61 -0.71 16.92
N GLY A 577 7.44 -1.34 17.09
CA GLY A 577 6.19 -0.88 16.52
C GLY A 577 5.61 0.33 17.26
N ALA A 578 4.64 1.01 16.66
CA ALA A 578 3.99 2.18 17.25
C ALA A 578 2.48 2.19 17.01
N ASP A 579 1.74 2.71 17.98
CA ASP A 579 0.33 3.11 17.88
C ASP A 579 0.31 4.63 17.81
N ASP A 580 -0.09 5.16 16.67
CA ASP A 580 -0.06 6.59 16.38
C ASP A 580 -1.28 7.29 16.94
N TRP A 581 -2.45 6.66 16.83
CA TRP A 581 -3.69 7.24 17.35
C TRP A 581 -3.62 7.43 18.87
N ALA A 582 -2.92 6.53 19.58
CA ALA A 582 -2.63 6.72 21.01
C ALA A 582 -1.55 7.79 21.30
N ARG A 583 -0.75 8.18 20.31
CA ARG A 583 0.42 9.09 20.46
C ARG A 583 0.17 10.51 20.00
N ILE A 584 -0.74 10.75 19.06
CA ILE A 584 -0.99 12.11 18.56
C ILE A 584 -1.27 13.05 19.72
N GLY A 585 -0.55 14.17 19.73
CA GLY A 585 -0.73 15.25 20.69
C GLY A 585 -1.48 16.40 20.04
N PHE A 586 -2.51 16.91 20.72
CA PHE A 586 -3.17 18.14 20.30
C PHE A 586 -2.32 19.33 20.74
N ARG A 587 -1.57 19.94 19.82
CA ARG A 587 -0.47 20.86 20.13
C ARG A 587 -0.83 22.34 20.00
N ILE A 588 -2.11 22.64 20.13
CA ILE A 588 -2.66 23.99 20.02
C ILE A 588 -3.55 24.30 21.23
N GLY A 589 -3.87 25.58 21.39
CA GLY A 589 -4.86 26.09 22.33
C GLY A 589 -4.48 25.91 23.80
N VAL A 590 -5.42 25.38 24.59
CA VAL A 590 -5.26 25.19 26.04
C VAL A 590 -4.66 23.83 26.43
N SER A 591 -4.30 23.01 25.44
CA SER A 591 -3.72 21.70 25.65
C SER A 591 -2.40 21.77 26.45
N PRO A 592 -2.11 20.79 27.32
CA PRO A 592 -0.80 20.65 27.95
C PRO A 592 0.38 20.51 26.96
N ASP A 593 0.10 20.06 25.74
CA ASP A 593 1.08 19.88 24.67
C ASP A 593 1.28 21.13 23.82
N ALA A 594 0.47 22.18 24.03
CA ALA A 594 0.58 23.43 23.32
C ALA A 594 1.98 24.05 23.47
N GLY A 595 2.61 24.36 22.34
CA GLY A 595 3.96 24.95 22.29
C GLY A 595 5.10 24.02 22.71
N GLN A 596 4.83 22.73 22.97
CA GLN A 596 5.91 21.75 23.14
C GLN A 596 6.68 21.57 21.83
N ALA A 597 8.00 21.41 21.95
CA ALA A 597 8.85 21.16 20.79
C ALA A 597 8.40 19.90 20.04
N LEU A 598 8.39 19.99 18.72
CA LEU A 598 8.17 18.86 17.83
C LEU A 598 9.46 18.06 17.65
N PRO A 599 9.36 16.77 17.31
CA PRO A 599 10.52 16.01 16.84
C PRO A 599 11.24 16.78 15.72
N PRO A 600 12.58 16.68 15.65
CA PRO A 600 13.32 17.31 14.57
C PRO A 600 12.84 16.77 13.21
N PRO A 601 12.70 17.64 12.19
CA PRO A 601 12.28 17.20 10.87
C PRO A 601 13.30 16.20 10.32
N ALA A 602 12.80 15.05 9.88
CA ALA A 602 13.60 14.06 9.18
C ALA A 602 13.60 14.38 7.67
N SER A 603 14.63 13.93 6.95
CA SER A 603 14.72 14.17 5.51
C SER A 603 13.64 13.39 4.76
N GLU A 604 12.81 14.10 4.00
CA GLU A 604 11.81 13.48 3.14
C GLU A 604 12.36 13.06 1.77
N PRO A 605 11.93 11.91 1.22
CA PRO A 605 12.22 11.54 -0.14
C PRO A 605 11.53 12.51 -1.12
N GLY A 606 12.20 12.82 -2.22
CA GLY A 606 11.59 13.61 -3.30
C GLY A 606 10.46 12.83 -3.99
N THR A 607 9.48 13.53 -4.58
CA THR A 607 8.34 12.98 -5.34
C THR A 607 8.74 11.90 -6.35
N GLU A 608 9.87 12.06 -7.06
CA GLU A 608 10.36 11.05 -8.01
C GLU A 608 10.81 9.75 -7.32
N GLU A 609 11.42 9.81 -6.13
CA GLU A 609 11.76 8.60 -5.38
C GLU A 609 10.51 7.89 -4.89
N ILE A 610 9.51 8.63 -4.44
CA ILE A 610 8.29 8.01 -3.93
C ILE A 610 7.42 7.47 -5.09
N LYS A 611 7.44 8.09 -6.28
CA LYS A 611 6.86 7.50 -7.50
C LYS A 611 7.50 6.14 -7.80
N ARG A 612 8.82 6.04 -7.68
CA ARG A 612 9.52 4.76 -7.81
C ARG A 612 9.10 3.80 -6.71
N GLN A 613 8.98 4.25 -5.46
CA GLN A 613 8.54 3.40 -4.37
C GLN A 613 7.13 2.84 -4.61
N ARG A 614 6.20 3.67 -5.09
CA ARG A 614 4.87 3.21 -5.48
C ARG A 614 4.91 2.15 -6.59
N ALA A 615 5.75 2.34 -7.61
CA ALA A 615 5.94 1.34 -8.66
C ALA A 615 6.53 0.02 -8.09
N ARG A 616 7.53 0.11 -7.20
CA ARG A 616 8.12 -1.06 -6.52
C ARG A 616 7.08 -1.82 -5.70
N VAL A 617 6.19 -1.13 -4.98
CA VAL A 617 5.11 -1.78 -4.22
C VAL A 617 4.17 -2.52 -5.16
N VAL A 618 3.79 -1.93 -6.29
CA VAL A 618 2.95 -2.62 -7.29
C VAL A 618 3.67 -3.86 -7.82
N ASP A 619 4.96 -3.75 -8.18
CA ASP A 619 5.73 -4.89 -8.70
C ASP A 619 5.89 -5.99 -7.63
N ALA A 620 6.19 -5.62 -6.38
CA ALA A 620 6.28 -6.55 -5.26
C ALA A 620 4.95 -7.26 -5.00
N LEU A 621 3.83 -6.53 -5.05
CA LEU A 621 2.48 -7.09 -4.91
C LEU A 621 2.13 -8.03 -6.06
N VAL A 622 2.54 -7.71 -7.29
CA VAL A 622 2.38 -8.59 -8.45
C VAL A 622 3.22 -9.86 -8.26
N ALA A 623 4.49 -9.73 -7.86
CA ALA A 623 5.38 -10.85 -7.61
C ALA A 623 4.84 -11.76 -6.48
N ALA A 624 4.38 -11.19 -5.37
CA ALA A 624 3.78 -11.90 -4.24
C ALA A 624 2.40 -12.50 -4.54
N SER A 625 1.73 -12.04 -5.62
CA SER A 625 0.50 -12.63 -6.14
C SER A 625 0.76 -13.71 -7.21
N GLY A 626 2.02 -13.87 -7.62
CA GLY A 626 2.43 -14.87 -8.58
C GLY A 626 2.30 -16.29 -8.05
N PRO A 627 2.38 -17.30 -8.94
CA PRO A 627 2.32 -18.69 -8.51
C PRO A 627 3.50 -19.08 -7.62
N VAL A 628 3.20 -19.56 -6.41
CA VAL A 628 4.21 -20.09 -5.49
C VAL A 628 4.67 -21.47 -5.98
N PRO A 629 5.99 -21.73 -6.10
CA PRO A 629 6.50 -23.04 -6.45
C PRO A 629 5.99 -24.14 -5.49
N GLY A 630 5.45 -25.22 -6.05
CA GLY A 630 4.96 -26.32 -5.24
C GLY A 630 6.11 -27.17 -4.68
N ALA A 631 6.00 -27.60 -3.43
CA ALA A 631 6.94 -28.54 -2.81
C ALA A 631 7.03 -29.88 -3.59
N THR A 632 5.93 -30.30 -4.24
CA THR A 632 5.91 -31.46 -5.13
C THR A 632 6.01 -31.03 -6.59
N PRO A 633 7.04 -31.47 -7.34
CA PRO A 633 7.14 -31.17 -8.76
C PRO A 633 5.92 -31.68 -9.54
N ARG A 634 5.35 -30.83 -10.41
CA ARG A 634 4.26 -31.19 -11.34
C ARG A 634 4.68 -30.91 -12.76
N TRP A 635 5.18 -31.92 -13.44
CA TRP A 635 5.59 -31.84 -14.84
C TRP A 635 5.41 -33.17 -15.56
N GLY A 636 5.36 -33.10 -16.89
CA GLY A 636 5.23 -34.28 -17.75
C GLY A 636 5.36 -33.95 -19.23
N TYR A 637 5.37 -35.01 -20.04
CA TYR A 637 5.45 -34.92 -21.50
C TYR A 637 4.77 -36.12 -22.16
N ALA A 638 4.41 -35.93 -23.42
CA ALA A 638 3.92 -37.01 -24.27
C ALA A 638 4.24 -36.74 -25.74
N TYR A 639 4.50 -37.80 -26.50
CA TYR A 639 4.55 -37.74 -27.96
C TYR A 639 3.15 -38.03 -28.51
N MET A 640 2.64 -37.11 -29.32
CA MET A 640 1.53 -37.40 -30.21
C MET A 640 2.07 -38.23 -31.38
N ASP A 641 2.00 -39.56 -31.25
CA ASP A 641 2.47 -40.53 -32.23
C ASP A 641 1.35 -41.06 -33.17
N ARG A 642 0.15 -40.46 -33.09
CA ARG A 642 -1.10 -40.90 -33.76
C ARG A 642 -1.79 -39.76 -34.53
N ALA A 643 -1.07 -39.05 -35.39
CA ALA A 643 -1.52 -37.78 -35.98
C ALA A 643 -2.73 -37.88 -36.92
N THR A 644 -2.85 -38.96 -37.70
CA THR A 644 -3.85 -39.04 -38.77
C THR A 644 -5.23 -39.44 -38.26
N THR A 645 -6.30 -39.11 -39.00
CA THR A 645 -7.68 -39.55 -38.70
C THR A 645 -7.87 -41.07 -38.61
N THR A 646 -6.95 -41.85 -39.18
CA THR A 646 -6.93 -43.32 -39.04
C THR A 646 -6.29 -43.77 -37.73
N GLU A 647 -5.30 -43.04 -37.24
CA GLU A 647 -4.58 -43.34 -36.00
C GLU A 647 -5.30 -42.78 -34.76
N ALA A 648 -5.85 -41.56 -34.87
CA ALA A 648 -6.70 -40.90 -33.89
C ALA A 648 -7.93 -40.28 -34.62
N PRO A 649 -9.09 -40.95 -34.62
CA PRO A 649 -10.31 -40.43 -35.22
C PRO A 649 -10.77 -39.12 -34.56
N ILE A 650 -11.36 -38.23 -35.36
CA ILE A 650 -11.83 -36.93 -34.87
C ILE A 650 -12.92 -37.13 -33.81
N GLY A 651 -12.78 -36.45 -32.68
CA GLY A 651 -13.71 -36.49 -31.55
C GLY A 651 -13.63 -37.75 -30.69
N VAL A 652 -12.67 -38.65 -30.95
CA VAL A 652 -12.49 -39.89 -30.18
C VAL A 652 -11.23 -39.80 -29.33
N GLU A 653 -11.39 -39.98 -28.02
CA GLU A 653 -10.27 -40.09 -27.10
C GLU A 653 -9.43 -41.33 -27.42
N THR A 654 -8.15 -41.10 -27.70
CA THR A 654 -7.20 -42.12 -28.15
C THR A 654 -6.02 -42.16 -27.19
N ALA A 655 -5.66 -43.36 -26.72
CA ALA A 655 -4.49 -43.53 -25.86
C ALA A 655 -3.18 -43.32 -26.66
N LEU A 656 -2.28 -42.50 -26.11
CA LEU A 656 -0.94 -42.34 -26.66
C LEU A 656 -0.05 -43.52 -26.28
N ASN A 657 1.02 -43.72 -27.05
CA ASN A 657 1.96 -44.81 -26.82
C ASN A 657 2.58 -44.74 -25.41
N PRO A 658 2.49 -45.81 -24.60
CA PRO A 658 2.92 -45.78 -23.20
C PRO A 658 4.43 -45.63 -22.99
N TYR A 659 5.25 -45.90 -24.03
CA TYR A 659 6.71 -45.82 -23.96
C TYR A 659 7.27 -44.41 -24.16
N TRP A 660 6.51 -43.49 -24.77
CA TRP A 660 6.97 -42.12 -25.12
C TRP A 660 6.17 -41.05 -24.38
N GLN A 661 5.97 -41.27 -23.08
CA GLN A 661 5.25 -40.37 -22.20
C GLN A 661 5.65 -40.64 -20.75
N TRP A 662 5.66 -39.58 -19.97
CA TRP A 662 5.88 -39.67 -18.53
C TRP A 662 5.29 -38.44 -17.86
N SER A 663 4.85 -38.59 -16.61
CA SER A 663 4.45 -37.48 -15.77
C SER A 663 4.78 -37.80 -14.32
N THR A 664 5.06 -36.75 -13.54
CA THR A 664 5.17 -36.79 -12.07
C THR A 664 3.90 -37.34 -11.41
N GLY A 665 2.73 -37.16 -12.02
CA GLY A 665 1.49 -37.81 -11.59
C GLY A 665 1.56 -39.33 -11.53
N ARG A 666 2.57 -39.97 -12.15
CA ARG A 666 2.79 -41.41 -11.98
C ARG A 666 3.38 -41.80 -10.62
N LEU A 667 3.90 -40.83 -9.86
CA LEU A 667 4.43 -41.03 -8.51
C LEU A 667 3.30 -41.17 -7.48
N ASP A 668 2.11 -40.63 -7.77
CA ASP A 668 0.92 -40.86 -6.95
C ASP A 668 0.33 -42.26 -7.25
N PRO A 669 0.18 -43.13 -6.24
CA PRO A 669 -0.46 -44.45 -6.39
C PRO A 669 -1.85 -44.39 -7.04
N ALA A 670 -2.63 -43.32 -6.83
CA ALA A 670 -3.97 -43.16 -7.39
C ALA A 670 -3.94 -42.94 -8.92
N THR A 671 -2.85 -42.37 -9.46
CA THR A 671 -2.74 -42.02 -10.88
C THR A 671 -1.62 -42.76 -11.63
N ALA A 672 -0.82 -43.59 -10.96
CA ALA A 672 0.28 -44.39 -11.53
C ALA A 672 -0.08 -45.23 -12.78
N GLY A 673 -1.30 -45.78 -12.82
CA GLY A 673 -1.79 -46.58 -13.93
C GLY A 673 -2.28 -45.78 -15.15
N ARG A 674 -2.48 -44.47 -14.99
CA ARG A 674 -3.08 -43.61 -16.01
C ARG A 674 -2.05 -43.29 -17.10
N ARG A 675 -2.53 -43.06 -18.32
CA ARG A 675 -1.70 -42.78 -19.50
C ARG A 675 -2.25 -41.52 -20.18
N ALA A 676 -1.37 -40.80 -20.85
CA ALA A 676 -1.76 -39.66 -21.65
C ALA A 676 -2.66 -40.11 -22.80
N THR A 677 -3.69 -39.30 -23.06
CA THR A 677 -4.64 -39.49 -24.15
C THR A 677 -4.67 -38.25 -25.02
N VAL A 678 -5.21 -38.38 -26.23
CA VAL A 678 -5.40 -37.27 -27.16
C VAL A 678 -6.79 -37.36 -27.77
N VAL A 679 -7.42 -36.20 -27.94
CA VAL A 679 -8.59 -36.02 -28.78
C VAL A 679 -8.17 -35.20 -30.00
N HIS A 680 -8.28 -35.78 -31.18
CA HIS A 680 -8.12 -35.06 -32.44
C HIS A 680 -9.40 -34.25 -32.68
N THR A 681 -9.37 -32.93 -32.60
CA THR A 681 -10.59 -32.09 -32.61
C THR A 681 -10.95 -31.58 -34.01
N GLY A 682 -9.97 -31.50 -34.90
CA GLY A 682 -10.11 -31.07 -36.28
C GLY A 682 -8.77 -31.14 -36.99
N THR A 683 -8.74 -30.82 -38.29
CA THR A 683 -7.49 -30.91 -39.06
C THR A 683 -6.37 -30.08 -38.44
N GLY A 684 -5.30 -30.75 -38.02
CA GLY A 684 -4.16 -30.14 -37.33
C GLY A 684 -4.45 -29.63 -35.93
N GLU A 685 -5.58 -29.97 -35.31
CA GLU A 685 -5.98 -29.52 -33.97
C GLU A 685 -6.16 -30.70 -33.01
N TYR A 686 -5.53 -30.63 -31.85
CA TYR A 686 -5.47 -31.72 -30.90
C TYR A 686 -5.62 -31.21 -29.47
N GLU A 687 -6.27 -31.98 -28.60
CA GLU A 687 -6.29 -31.77 -27.16
C GLU A 687 -5.64 -32.98 -26.47
N VAL A 688 -4.51 -32.78 -25.83
CA VAL A 688 -3.74 -33.82 -25.15
C VAL A 688 -3.99 -33.73 -23.65
N ARG A 689 -4.28 -34.86 -23.00
CA ARG A 689 -4.50 -34.97 -21.56
C ARG A 689 -3.28 -35.62 -20.90
N LEU A 690 -2.61 -34.89 -20.00
CA LEU A 690 -1.51 -35.40 -19.19
C LEU A 690 -2.01 -35.73 -17.78
N PRO A 691 -1.92 -37.00 -17.33
CA PRO A 691 -2.57 -37.42 -16.10
C PRO A 691 -1.81 -37.00 -14.83
N GLY A 692 -2.57 -36.54 -13.83
CA GLY A 692 -2.09 -36.35 -12.45
C GLY A 692 -1.14 -35.17 -12.25
N ILE A 693 -1.14 -34.19 -13.16
CA ILE A 693 -0.25 -33.02 -13.12
C ILE A 693 -0.97 -31.68 -13.28
N ALA A 694 -2.29 -31.67 -13.08
CA ALA A 694 -3.10 -30.47 -13.13
C ALA A 694 -2.45 -29.30 -12.37
N SER A 695 -2.31 -28.16 -13.03
CA SER A 695 -1.84 -26.94 -12.39
C SER A 695 -2.28 -25.70 -13.17
N GLN A 696 -2.88 -24.72 -12.47
CA GLN A 696 -3.06 -23.38 -13.02
C GLN A 696 -1.72 -22.64 -13.15
N ALA A 697 -0.75 -23.05 -12.31
CA ALA A 697 0.61 -22.56 -12.30
C ALA A 697 1.47 -23.43 -13.22
N GLY A 698 1.78 -23.00 -14.44
CA GLY A 698 2.64 -23.78 -15.33
C GLY A 698 2.67 -23.31 -16.77
N ILE A 699 3.56 -23.90 -17.54
CA ILE A 699 3.78 -23.53 -18.94
C ILE A 699 3.94 -24.77 -19.82
N ALA A 700 3.35 -24.69 -21.01
CA ALA A 700 3.42 -25.75 -22.01
C ALA A 700 4.37 -25.39 -23.16
N HIS A 701 5.08 -26.38 -23.70
CA HIS A 701 5.85 -26.25 -24.92
C HIS A 701 5.50 -27.38 -25.89
N VAL A 702 5.57 -27.08 -27.19
CA VAL A 702 5.33 -28.07 -28.23
C VAL A 702 6.39 -27.98 -29.33
N THR A 703 6.85 -29.15 -29.77
CA THR A 703 7.80 -29.28 -30.86
C THR A 703 7.28 -30.26 -31.90
N ALA A 704 7.32 -29.89 -33.18
CA ALA A 704 6.99 -30.80 -34.27
C ALA A 704 8.01 -31.95 -34.34
N TYR A 705 7.52 -33.18 -34.55
CA TYR A 705 8.29 -34.41 -34.46
C TYR A 705 8.14 -35.30 -35.71
N ARG A 706 9.10 -36.20 -35.91
CA ARG A 706 9.10 -37.31 -36.90
C ARG A 706 9.19 -36.90 -38.36
N THR A 707 9.97 -35.87 -38.65
CA THR A 707 10.19 -35.41 -40.02
C THR A 707 11.40 -36.08 -40.67
N VAL A 708 11.23 -36.50 -41.92
CA VAL A 708 12.33 -36.68 -42.86
C VAL A 708 12.07 -35.65 -43.97
N TYR A 709 12.75 -34.49 -43.87
CA TYR A 709 12.81 -33.36 -44.82
C TYR A 709 11.62 -32.37 -44.96
N ARG A 710 10.45 -32.58 -44.34
CA ARG A 710 9.29 -31.65 -44.48
C ARG A 710 9.14 -30.72 -43.29
N GLY A 711 9.22 -29.42 -43.55
CA GLY A 711 9.08 -28.37 -42.53
C GLY A 711 7.66 -28.28 -41.97
N ARG A 712 7.52 -28.40 -40.65
CA ARG A 712 6.27 -28.33 -39.90
C ARG A 712 6.44 -27.48 -38.65
N THR A 713 5.36 -26.83 -38.24
CA THR A 713 5.34 -26.01 -37.03
C THR A 713 4.08 -26.36 -36.25
N CYS A 714 4.20 -26.50 -34.94
CA CYS A 714 3.05 -26.63 -34.05
C CYS A 714 3.12 -25.52 -32.99
N ALA A 715 1.96 -25.12 -32.49
CA ALA A 715 1.77 -24.06 -31.52
C ALA A 715 0.84 -24.55 -30.40
N VAL A 716 0.98 -24.00 -29.19
CA VAL A 716 0.05 -24.26 -28.09
C VAL A 716 -1.13 -23.30 -28.25
N ALA A 717 -2.34 -23.83 -28.37
CA ALA A 717 -3.54 -22.99 -28.50
C ALA A 717 -4.12 -22.58 -27.14
N GLY A 718 -3.85 -23.35 -26.09
CA GLY A 718 -4.30 -23.13 -24.73
C GLY A 718 -3.93 -24.34 -23.86
N TYR A 719 -3.89 -24.14 -22.54
CA TYR A 719 -3.76 -25.23 -21.57
C TYR A 719 -4.49 -24.87 -20.29
N ALA A 720 -5.01 -25.88 -19.60
CA ALA A 720 -5.71 -25.70 -18.33
C ALA A 720 -5.87 -27.03 -17.57
N PRO A 721 -6.02 -26.97 -16.24
CA PRO A 721 -6.48 -28.10 -15.44
C PRO A 721 -7.87 -28.62 -15.86
N ASP A 722 -8.02 -29.94 -15.89
CA ASP A 722 -9.30 -30.65 -15.92
C ASP A 722 -9.31 -31.75 -14.86
N GLY A 723 -9.90 -31.42 -13.71
CA GLY A 723 -9.80 -32.26 -12.51
C GLY A 723 -8.32 -32.49 -12.13
N PRO A 724 -7.87 -33.75 -12.01
CA PRO A 724 -6.46 -34.06 -11.69
C PRO A 724 -5.50 -34.00 -12.88
N ASP A 725 -5.98 -33.75 -14.11
CA ASP A 725 -5.17 -33.79 -15.32
C ASP A 725 -4.93 -32.42 -15.90
N GLU A 726 -3.87 -32.30 -16.69
CA GLU A 726 -3.59 -31.10 -17.47
C GLU A 726 -4.02 -31.32 -18.93
N LEU A 727 -4.83 -30.43 -19.48
CA LEU A 727 -5.22 -30.42 -20.90
C LEU A 727 -4.37 -29.42 -21.66
N ILE A 728 -3.81 -29.84 -22.79
CA ILE A 728 -2.98 -28.99 -23.65
C ILE A 728 -3.52 -29.07 -25.07
N ARG A 729 -3.97 -27.94 -25.59
CA ARG A 729 -4.46 -27.79 -26.96
C ARG A 729 -3.33 -27.39 -27.89
N VAL A 730 -3.23 -28.08 -29.03
CA VAL A 730 -2.14 -27.91 -30.00
C VAL A 730 -2.72 -27.69 -31.39
N ARG A 731 -2.10 -26.78 -32.15
CA ARG A 731 -2.39 -26.52 -33.56
C ARG A 731 -1.15 -26.70 -34.40
N CYS A 732 -1.21 -27.45 -35.50
CA CYS A 732 -0.09 -27.70 -36.39
C CYS A 732 -0.33 -27.17 -37.80
N PHE A 733 0.71 -26.61 -38.41
CA PHE A 733 0.68 -25.95 -39.70
C PHE A 733 1.78 -26.45 -40.63
N ASN A 734 1.49 -26.44 -41.92
CA ASN A 734 2.49 -26.64 -42.97
C ASN A 734 3.28 -25.36 -43.25
N GLU A 735 4.26 -25.43 -44.16
CA GLU A 735 5.12 -24.32 -44.56
C GLU A 735 4.37 -23.13 -45.19
N ALA A 736 3.15 -23.35 -45.67
CA ALA A 736 2.26 -22.32 -46.23
C ALA A 736 1.26 -21.75 -45.20
N GLY A 737 1.30 -22.21 -43.95
CA GLY A 737 0.43 -21.76 -42.87
C GLY A 737 -0.95 -22.43 -42.83
N ALA A 738 -1.19 -23.45 -43.67
CA ALA A 738 -2.42 -24.22 -43.63
C ALA A 738 -2.36 -25.27 -42.52
N ALA A 739 -3.47 -25.45 -41.80
CA ALA A 739 -3.60 -26.47 -40.76
C ALA A 739 -3.37 -27.87 -41.35
N VAL A 740 -2.63 -28.71 -40.62
CA VAL A 740 -2.27 -30.05 -41.08
C VAL A 740 -2.14 -31.01 -39.92
N ASP A 741 -2.69 -32.21 -40.09
CA ASP A 741 -2.51 -33.31 -39.15
C ASP A 741 -1.02 -33.68 -39.07
N TRP A 742 -0.43 -33.62 -37.88
CA TRP A 742 1.00 -33.86 -37.72
C TRP A 742 1.40 -34.43 -36.36
N TRP A 743 2.56 -35.09 -36.34
CA TRP A 743 3.18 -35.63 -35.13
C TRP A 743 3.96 -34.55 -34.40
N PHE A 744 3.85 -34.52 -33.08
CA PHE A 744 4.54 -33.54 -32.24
C PHE A 744 4.81 -34.14 -30.87
N THR A 745 5.57 -33.41 -30.07
CA THR A 745 5.81 -33.73 -28.68
C THR A 745 5.52 -32.52 -27.82
N ILE A 746 4.86 -32.76 -26.69
CA ILE A 746 4.49 -31.73 -25.71
C ILE A 746 5.29 -31.91 -24.44
N PHE A 747 5.51 -30.80 -23.76
CA PHE A 747 6.06 -30.72 -22.42
C PHE A 747 5.20 -29.75 -21.62
N PHE A 748 4.99 -30.04 -20.34
CA PHE A 748 4.37 -29.13 -19.38
C PHE A 748 5.09 -29.22 -18.06
N ALA A 749 5.31 -28.07 -17.42
CA ALA A 749 5.79 -27.99 -16.07
C ALA A 749 5.14 -26.83 -15.31
N ALA A 750 4.69 -27.14 -14.11
CA ALA A 750 4.49 -26.17 -13.05
C ALA A 750 5.84 -25.80 -12.42
N PRO A 751 5.97 -24.59 -11.85
CA PRO A 751 7.16 -24.22 -11.11
C PRO A 751 7.39 -25.19 -9.93
N GLY A 752 8.58 -25.81 -9.90
CA GLY A 752 9.04 -26.63 -8.79
C GLY A 752 9.93 -25.85 -7.83
N ALA A 753 10.07 -26.37 -6.60
CA ALA A 753 11.01 -25.86 -5.61
C ALA A 753 12.47 -25.92 -6.12
N GLY A 754 13.28 -24.93 -5.73
CA GLY A 754 14.71 -24.88 -6.02
C GLY A 754 15.26 -23.46 -6.10
N THR A 755 16.59 -23.33 -6.03
CA THR A 755 17.30 -22.03 -6.00
C THR A 755 17.92 -21.62 -7.33
N ARG A 756 17.80 -22.46 -8.37
CA ARG A 756 18.35 -22.17 -9.71
C ARG A 756 17.50 -21.13 -10.44
N PRO A 757 18.11 -20.18 -11.19
CA PRO A 757 17.36 -19.18 -11.95
C PRO A 757 16.35 -19.83 -12.89
N TYR A 758 15.10 -19.40 -12.77
CA TYR A 758 13.96 -19.93 -13.52
C TYR A 758 12.92 -18.85 -13.73
N ALA A 759 12.47 -18.68 -14.96
CA ALA A 759 11.35 -17.80 -15.25
C ALA A 759 10.48 -18.40 -16.35
N THR A 760 9.18 -18.12 -16.28
CA THR A 760 8.22 -18.43 -17.33
C THR A 760 7.41 -17.19 -17.65
N VAL A 761 7.04 -17.03 -18.91
CA VAL A 761 6.19 -15.93 -19.37
C VAL A 761 5.13 -16.50 -20.30
N GLN A 762 3.88 -16.40 -19.87
CA GLN A 762 2.72 -16.56 -20.75
C GLN A 762 2.32 -15.15 -21.22
N TYR A 763 2.81 -14.76 -22.39
CA TYR A 763 2.45 -13.50 -23.01
C TYR A 763 1.17 -13.66 -23.82
N ASP A 764 0.07 -13.13 -23.27
CA ASP A 764 -1.22 -12.95 -23.93
C ASP A 764 -1.84 -11.64 -23.44
N ASP A 765 -1.92 -10.65 -24.31
CA ASP A 765 -2.47 -9.33 -24.03
C ASP A 765 -4.00 -9.26 -24.24
N GLY A 766 -4.64 -10.37 -24.62
CA GLY A 766 -6.06 -10.40 -25.01
C GLY A 766 -6.36 -9.72 -26.35
N ALA A 767 -5.33 -9.21 -27.04
CA ALA A 767 -5.41 -8.46 -28.30
C ALA A 767 -4.51 -9.04 -29.40
N GLY A 768 -4.06 -10.29 -29.24
CA GLY A 768 -3.30 -11.03 -30.25
C GLY A 768 -1.82 -10.65 -30.32
N GLY A 769 -1.25 -10.12 -29.23
CA GLY A 769 0.16 -9.73 -29.11
C GLY A 769 0.46 -8.34 -29.68
N THR A 770 -0.51 -7.42 -29.63
CA THR A 770 -0.39 -6.06 -30.19
C THR A 770 -0.05 -4.99 -29.14
N ALA A 771 0.00 -5.34 -27.86
CA ALA A 771 0.28 -4.42 -26.75
C ALA A 771 1.56 -4.77 -25.97
N THR A 772 2.14 -3.76 -25.33
CA THR A 772 3.08 -3.94 -24.22
C THR A 772 2.30 -4.43 -23.01
N VAL A 773 2.84 -5.38 -22.25
CA VAL A 773 2.27 -5.85 -20.99
C VAL A 773 3.31 -5.67 -19.90
N ASP A 774 2.97 -4.82 -18.93
CA ASP A 774 3.93 -4.35 -17.94
C ASP A 774 3.27 -4.08 -16.58
N PRO A 775 3.50 -4.93 -15.55
CA PRO A 775 4.11 -6.25 -15.60
C PRO A 775 3.17 -7.36 -16.13
N VAL A 776 3.73 -8.48 -16.57
CA VAL A 776 2.98 -9.69 -16.91
C VAL A 776 2.58 -10.43 -15.64
N HIS A 777 1.28 -10.64 -15.45
CA HIS A 777 0.73 -11.36 -14.30
C HIS A 777 -0.36 -12.34 -14.76
N ASN A 778 -0.13 -13.63 -14.54
CA ASN A 778 -1.07 -14.73 -14.80
C ASN A 778 -0.47 -16.05 -14.27
N GLY A 779 -1.27 -17.12 -14.24
CA GLY A 779 -0.83 -18.44 -13.78
C GLY A 779 0.34 -19.06 -14.58
N GLY A 780 0.53 -18.68 -15.84
CA GLY A 780 1.64 -19.17 -16.67
C GLY A 780 2.92 -18.34 -16.58
N THR A 781 2.98 -17.38 -15.66
CA THR A 781 4.12 -16.47 -15.52
C THR A 781 4.71 -16.60 -14.12
N VAL A 782 6.01 -16.87 -14.06
CA VAL A 782 6.77 -17.08 -12.82
C VAL A 782 8.12 -16.38 -12.96
N ASN A 783 8.58 -15.77 -11.88
CA ASN A 783 9.92 -15.21 -11.78
C ASN A 783 10.53 -15.70 -10.46
N ALA A 784 11.50 -16.62 -10.54
CA ALA A 784 12.16 -17.16 -9.35
C ALA A 784 13.29 -16.27 -8.82
N GLY A 785 13.52 -15.10 -9.42
CA GLY A 785 14.41 -14.07 -8.91
C GLY A 785 13.71 -13.06 -8.01
N GLY A 786 12.42 -13.22 -7.72
CA GLY A 786 11.67 -12.34 -6.83
C GLY A 786 11.09 -11.07 -7.48
N GLY A 787 11.55 -10.72 -8.68
CA GLY A 787 11.05 -9.59 -9.44
C GLY A 787 9.85 -9.90 -10.32
N VAL A 788 9.55 -9.01 -11.27
CA VAL A 788 8.48 -9.18 -12.26
C VAL A 788 9.03 -9.49 -13.65
N ASN A 789 8.15 -10.00 -14.52
CA ASN A 789 8.45 -10.18 -15.94
C ASN A 789 7.71 -9.12 -16.75
N ARG A 790 8.38 -8.47 -17.70
CA ARG A 790 7.78 -7.45 -18.58
C ARG A 790 7.91 -7.83 -20.05
N VAL A 791 6.94 -7.41 -20.86
CA VAL A 791 6.99 -7.60 -22.32
C VAL A 791 6.68 -6.30 -23.02
N LEU A 792 7.71 -5.67 -23.59
CA LEU A 792 7.60 -4.46 -24.38
C LEU A 792 7.48 -4.82 -25.85
N ARG A 793 6.41 -4.37 -26.51
CA ARG A 793 6.27 -4.52 -27.96
C ARG A 793 7.04 -3.41 -28.68
N GLU A 794 8.16 -3.74 -29.32
CA GLU A 794 9.01 -2.77 -30.01
C GLU A 794 8.50 -2.44 -31.41
N SER A 795 7.98 -3.44 -32.11
CA SER A 795 7.38 -3.33 -33.45
C SER A 795 6.54 -4.58 -33.73
N THR A 796 5.89 -4.64 -34.90
CA THR A 796 5.10 -5.81 -35.29
C THR A 796 5.91 -7.10 -35.20
N GLY A 797 5.45 -8.04 -34.37
CA GLY A 797 6.08 -9.33 -34.17
C GLY A 797 7.45 -9.25 -33.49
N ARG A 798 7.81 -8.16 -32.83
CA ARG A 798 9.08 -8.04 -32.09
C ARG A 798 8.83 -7.55 -30.68
N TYR A 799 9.27 -8.34 -29.72
CA TYR A 799 9.05 -8.13 -28.30
C TYR A 799 10.37 -8.15 -27.56
N ARG A 800 10.55 -7.21 -26.63
CA ARG A 800 11.62 -7.23 -25.64
C ARG A 800 11.02 -7.73 -24.33
N VAL A 801 11.51 -8.87 -23.87
CA VAL A 801 11.15 -9.48 -22.60
C VAL A 801 12.20 -9.07 -21.59
N ILE A 802 11.77 -8.62 -20.42
CA ILE A 802 12.64 -8.28 -19.30
C ILE A 802 12.31 -9.24 -18.16
N LEU A 803 13.29 -10.03 -17.73
CA LEU A 803 13.18 -10.83 -16.52
C LEU A 803 14.02 -10.15 -15.43
N GLU A 804 13.34 -9.56 -14.44
CA GLU A 804 13.98 -8.81 -13.36
C GLU A 804 14.44 -9.75 -12.23
N GLY A 805 15.55 -9.40 -11.58
CA GLY A 805 16.15 -10.14 -10.48
C GLY A 805 17.64 -10.42 -10.71
N ALA A 806 18.45 -10.22 -9.67
CA ALA A 806 19.88 -10.49 -9.68
C ALA A 806 20.27 -11.89 -10.20
N PRO A 807 19.51 -12.98 -9.91
CA PRO A 807 19.81 -14.31 -10.44
C PRO A 807 19.83 -14.42 -11.97
N PHE A 808 19.22 -13.48 -12.69
CA PHE A 808 19.21 -13.49 -14.16
C PHE A 808 20.32 -12.64 -14.79
N ALA A 809 20.99 -11.78 -14.01
CA ALA A 809 21.90 -10.75 -14.53
C ALA A 809 23.04 -11.29 -15.42
N ALA A 810 23.49 -12.52 -15.17
CA ALA A 810 24.53 -13.17 -15.98
C ALA A 810 24.10 -13.46 -17.43
N GLY A 811 22.79 -13.59 -17.69
CA GLY A 811 22.23 -13.90 -19.00
C GLY A 811 22.66 -15.25 -19.58
N THR A 812 23.16 -16.19 -18.77
CA THR A 812 23.72 -17.49 -19.20
C THR A 812 22.69 -18.61 -19.38
N GLY A 813 21.41 -18.33 -19.14
CA GLY A 813 20.36 -19.35 -19.21
C GLY A 813 19.91 -19.69 -20.63
N TYR A 814 19.18 -20.79 -20.73
CA TYR A 814 18.55 -21.27 -21.96
C TYR A 814 17.12 -20.76 -22.09
N VAL A 815 16.76 -20.33 -23.30
CA VAL A 815 15.42 -19.81 -23.63
C VAL A 815 14.69 -20.79 -24.56
N GLN A 816 13.53 -21.27 -24.15
CA GLN A 816 12.57 -21.99 -24.99
C GLN A 816 11.38 -21.09 -25.29
N VAL A 817 11.04 -20.90 -26.58
CA VAL A 817 9.86 -20.16 -27.00
C VAL A 817 8.89 -21.07 -27.77
N THR A 818 7.59 -20.83 -27.63
CA THR A 818 6.55 -21.51 -28.40
C THR A 818 5.40 -20.54 -28.70
N PRO A 819 4.87 -20.48 -29.94
CA PRO A 819 3.70 -19.64 -30.23
C PRO A 819 2.47 -20.06 -29.42
N TYR A 820 1.65 -19.08 -29.02
CA TYR A 820 0.48 -19.27 -28.17
C TYR A 820 -0.82 -18.75 -28.79
N GLY A 821 -1.94 -19.38 -28.43
CA GLY A 821 -3.29 -18.91 -28.71
C GLY A 821 -3.88 -19.35 -30.05
N HIS A 822 -5.08 -18.84 -30.33
CA HIS A 822 -5.88 -19.18 -31.52
C HIS A 822 -5.68 -18.22 -32.70
N GLY A 823 -4.69 -17.32 -32.60
CA GLY A 823 -4.37 -16.34 -33.63
C GLY A 823 -3.89 -16.93 -34.96
N ARG A 824 -3.38 -16.04 -35.81
CA ARG A 824 -2.75 -16.39 -37.09
C ARG A 824 -1.65 -17.43 -36.87
N ALA A 825 -1.44 -18.31 -37.85
CA ALA A 825 -0.31 -19.23 -37.83
C ALA A 825 1.02 -18.46 -37.84
N THR A 826 1.75 -18.55 -36.73
CA THR A 826 3.02 -17.85 -36.51
C THR A 826 4.11 -18.81 -36.02
N ARG A 827 5.35 -18.37 -36.14
CA ARG A 827 6.54 -18.95 -35.51
C ARG A 827 7.15 -17.87 -34.64
N CYS A 828 7.53 -18.23 -33.41
CA CYS A 828 8.18 -17.32 -32.48
C CYS A 828 9.46 -17.98 -32.00
N ASN A 829 10.55 -17.22 -31.96
CA ASN A 829 11.85 -17.71 -31.53
C ASN A 829 12.64 -16.61 -30.79
N PRO A 830 13.52 -16.98 -29.86
CA PRO A 830 14.48 -16.04 -29.28
C PRO A 830 15.43 -15.56 -30.39
N LEU A 831 15.58 -14.25 -30.50
CA LEU A 831 16.49 -13.59 -31.44
C LEU A 831 17.81 -13.23 -30.75
N ASP A 832 17.73 -12.75 -29.52
CA ASP A 832 18.88 -12.28 -28.76
C ASP A 832 18.63 -12.41 -27.26
N THR A 833 19.71 -12.47 -26.48
CA THR A 833 19.70 -12.50 -25.02
C THR A 833 20.87 -11.66 -24.52
N THR A 834 20.55 -10.57 -23.83
CA THR A 834 21.53 -9.57 -23.39
C THR A 834 21.50 -9.46 -21.87
N PRO A 835 22.65 -9.68 -21.20
CA PRO A 835 22.83 -9.39 -19.77
C PRO A 835 22.52 -7.92 -19.45
N GLY A 836 22.00 -7.67 -18.25
CA GLY A 836 21.77 -6.32 -17.73
C GLY A 836 22.02 -6.27 -16.21
N ALA A 837 22.07 -5.06 -15.65
CA ALA A 837 22.18 -4.88 -14.21
C ALA A 837 20.87 -5.36 -13.53
N GLY A 838 20.97 -6.42 -12.71
CA GLY A 838 19.83 -6.98 -11.99
C GLY A 838 18.72 -7.58 -12.88
N ARG A 839 19.00 -7.90 -14.14
CA ARG A 839 18.01 -8.44 -15.10
C ARG A 839 18.64 -9.11 -16.30
N VAL A 840 17.85 -9.87 -17.07
CA VAL A 840 18.18 -10.25 -18.45
C VAL A 840 17.12 -9.77 -19.42
N GLU A 841 17.55 -9.31 -20.59
CA GLU A 841 16.66 -8.90 -21.67
C GLU A 841 16.71 -9.93 -22.80
N ILE A 842 15.54 -10.42 -23.23
CA ILE A 842 15.40 -11.43 -24.29
C ILE A 842 14.55 -10.83 -25.39
N VAL A 843 15.05 -10.86 -26.62
CA VAL A 843 14.26 -10.45 -27.78
C VAL A 843 13.52 -11.65 -28.35
N VAL A 844 12.19 -11.60 -28.41
CA VAL A 844 11.37 -12.60 -29.09
C VAL A 844 10.89 -12.05 -30.43
N GLY A 845 11.15 -12.78 -31.51
CA GLY A 845 10.67 -12.47 -32.85
C GLY A 845 9.59 -13.45 -33.29
N CYS A 846 8.44 -12.93 -33.69
CA CYS A 846 7.31 -13.67 -34.22
C CYS A 846 7.05 -13.33 -35.70
N TYR A 847 6.83 -14.36 -36.51
CA TYR A 847 6.70 -14.26 -37.95
C TYR A 847 5.53 -15.11 -38.44
N ALA A 848 4.77 -14.57 -39.39
CA ALA A 848 3.69 -15.29 -40.03
C ALA A 848 4.19 -16.45 -40.88
N ILE A 849 3.46 -17.57 -40.84
CA ILE A 849 3.66 -18.70 -41.74
C ILE A 849 2.84 -18.45 -43.01
N GLY A 850 3.50 -18.43 -44.18
CA GLY A 850 2.83 -18.12 -45.45
C GLY A 850 3.63 -18.42 -46.71
N GLY A 851 4.69 -19.24 -46.63
CA GLY A 851 5.51 -19.62 -47.79
C GLY A 851 6.39 -18.50 -48.39
N SER A 852 6.41 -17.30 -47.81
CA SER A 852 7.26 -16.19 -48.27
C SER A 852 8.74 -16.50 -48.06
N ALA A 853 9.57 -16.17 -49.04
CA ALA A 853 11.03 -16.28 -48.94
C ALA A 853 11.62 -15.31 -47.90
N THR A 854 10.99 -14.13 -47.76
CA THR A 854 11.33 -13.14 -46.74
C THR A 854 10.46 -13.33 -45.51
N ALA A 855 11.08 -13.29 -44.33
CA ALA A 855 10.37 -13.33 -43.06
C ALA A 855 9.32 -12.21 -43.01
N GLN A 856 8.11 -12.53 -42.53
CA GLN A 856 7.00 -11.59 -42.44
C GLN A 856 6.68 -11.41 -40.95
N PRO A 857 7.18 -10.35 -40.30
CA PRO A 857 6.89 -10.10 -38.88
C PRO A 857 5.39 -10.05 -38.64
N ALA A 858 4.94 -10.69 -37.57
CA ALA A 858 3.53 -10.76 -37.22
C ALA A 858 3.37 -10.85 -35.71
N ASP A 859 2.47 -10.03 -35.18
CA ASP A 859 2.11 -10.08 -33.77
C ASP A 859 1.46 -11.43 -33.43
N SER A 860 1.83 -11.96 -32.28
CA SER A 860 1.34 -13.23 -31.76
C SER A 860 1.58 -13.31 -30.26
N PRO A 861 0.63 -13.86 -29.48
CA PRO A 861 0.93 -14.39 -28.16
C PRO A 861 1.97 -15.52 -28.24
N TRP A 862 2.73 -15.73 -27.17
CA TRP A 862 3.75 -16.79 -27.07
C TRP A 862 4.02 -17.19 -25.61
N LEU A 863 4.62 -18.36 -25.45
CA LEU A 863 5.08 -18.94 -24.19
C LEU A 863 6.61 -18.95 -24.18
N LEU A 864 7.22 -18.56 -23.07
CA LEU A 864 8.67 -18.57 -22.87
C LEU A 864 9.04 -19.24 -21.55
N SER A 865 10.04 -20.12 -21.58
CA SER A 865 10.75 -20.59 -20.38
C SER A 865 12.22 -20.20 -20.45
N TYR A 866 12.73 -19.61 -19.37
CA TYR A 866 14.14 -19.36 -19.12
C TYR A 866 14.62 -20.26 -17.98
N VAL A 867 15.72 -20.99 -18.19
CA VAL A 867 16.33 -21.85 -17.15
C VAL A 867 17.84 -21.69 -17.13
N ASP A 868 18.44 -21.61 -15.95
CA ASP A 868 19.90 -21.62 -15.78
C ASP A 868 20.34 -22.68 -14.75
N GLY A 869 21.17 -23.63 -15.18
CA GLY A 869 21.68 -24.70 -14.32
C GLY A 869 20.62 -25.72 -13.87
N ALA A 870 19.48 -25.78 -14.56
CA ALA A 870 18.39 -26.74 -14.33
C ALA A 870 17.72 -27.17 -15.65
N GLY A 871 16.99 -28.29 -15.64
CA GLY A 871 16.14 -28.67 -16.78
C GLY A 871 14.87 -27.81 -16.87
N LEU A 872 14.15 -27.87 -18.01
CA LEU A 872 12.88 -27.14 -18.20
C LEU A 872 11.82 -27.45 -17.12
N HIS A 873 11.90 -28.61 -16.47
CA HIS A 873 10.99 -29.01 -15.39
C HIS A 873 11.40 -28.52 -13.99
N ARG A 874 12.60 -27.93 -13.86
CA ARG A 874 13.18 -27.42 -12.58
C ARG A 874 13.08 -28.41 -11.40
N ASP A 875 13.32 -29.69 -11.67
CA ASP A 875 13.29 -30.76 -10.65
C ASP A 875 14.70 -31.30 -10.50
N ALA A 876 15.36 -30.94 -9.40
CA ALA A 876 16.75 -31.28 -9.12
C ALA A 876 16.97 -32.80 -8.97
N GLY A 877 15.93 -33.57 -8.65
CA GLY A 877 15.99 -35.02 -8.53
C GLY A 877 16.04 -35.75 -9.87
N THR A 878 15.71 -35.07 -10.97
CA THR A 878 15.60 -35.68 -12.30
C THR A 878 16.65 -35.14 -13.26
N PRO A 879 17.53 -36.00 -13.83
CA PRO A 879 18.54 -35.53 -14.77
C PRO A 879 17.94 -34.97 -16.06
N ALA A 880 18.41 -33.80 -16.46
CA ALA A 880 18.04 -33.09 -17.67
C ALA A 880 19.26 -32.37 -18.27
N ALA A 881 19.09 -31.86 -19.48
CA ALA A 881 20.08 -31.01 -20.13
C ALA A 881 19.40 -29.98 -21.04
N TYR A 882 20.11 -28.90 -21.31
CA TYR A 882 19.85 -28.04 -22.44
C TYR A 882 21.16 -27.68 -23.15
N VAL A 883 21.07 -27.40 -24.43
CA VAL A 883 22.22 -26.98 -25.23
C VAL A 883 21.80 -25.87 -26.18
N SER A 884 22.63 -24.83 -26.28
CA SER A 884 22.54 -23.81 -27.31
C SER A 884 23.67 -24.02 -28.32
N VAL A 885 23.36 -23.91 -29.61
CA VAL A 885 24.34 -24.02 -30.69
C VAL A 885 24.60 -22.63 -31.26
N SER A 886 25.86 -22.22 -31.28
CA SER A 886 26.30 -20.90 -31.74
C SER A 886 27.32 -21.01 -32.88
N GLY A 887 27.97 -19.89 -33.21
CA GLY A 887 28.94 -19.81 -34.30
C GLY A 887 28.31 -19.72 -35.70
N ASP A 888 29.07 -20.14 -36.71
CA ASP A 888 28.60 -20.30 -38.08
C ASP A 888 27.66 -21.52 -38.15
N PRO A 889 26.40 -21.37 -38.57
CA PRO A 889 25.49 -22.50 -38.73
C PRO A 889 25.98 -23.61 -39.68
N ALA A 890 26.93 -23.32 -40.57
CA ALA A 890 27.59 -24.31 -41.43
C ALA A 890 28.74 -25.07 -40.72
N ASP A 891 29.27 -24.52 -39.64
CA ASP A 891 30.30 -25.11 -38.76
C ASP A 891 29.88 -24.92 -37.28
N PRO A 892 28.83 -25.65 -36.84
CA PRO A 892 28.18 -25.38 -35.56
C PRO A 892 29.09 -25.74 -34.40
N VAL A 893 29.04 -24.90 -33.35
CA VAL A 893 29.72 -25.18 -32.08
C VAL A 893 28.72 -25.13 -30.92
N VAL A 894 29.01 -25.87 -29.86
CA VAL A 894 28.23 -25.79 -28.62
C VAL A 894 28.60 -24.50 -27.89
N ASP A 895 27.59 -23.72 -27.56
CA ASP A 895 27.73 -22.58 -26.66
C ASP A 895 27.72 -23.08 -25.22
N THR A 896 28.91 -23.25 -24.64
CA THR A 896 29.03 -23.76 -23.27
C THR A 896 28.50 -22.80 -22.21
N ALA A 897 28.38 -21.51 -22.50
CA ALA A 897 27.82 -20.54 -21.55
C ALA A 897 26.30 -20.73 -21.40
N HIS A 898 25.62 -21.07 -22.50
CA HIS A 898 24.17 -21.30 -22.54
C HIS A 898 23.82 -22.78 -22.69
N SER A 899 24.60 -23.66 -22.08
CA SER A 899 24.40 -25.12 -22.08
C SER A 899 24.63 -25.72 -20.71
N PHE A 900 23.83 -26.73 -20.37
CA PHE A 900 23.88 -27.42 -19.08
C PHE A 900 23.55 -28.89 -19.27
N SER A 901 24.21 -29.75 -18.50
CA SER A 901 23.78 -31.14 -18.32
C SER A 901 23.90 -31.52 -16.85
N GLY A 902 22.89 -32.16 -16.28
CA GLY A 902 22.89 -32.57 -14.86
C GLY A 902 24.00 -33.56 -14.48
N ASN A 903 24.67 -34.18 -15.46
CA ASN A 903 25.84 -35.04 -15.28
C ASN A 903 27.18 -34.36 -15.61
N GLY A 904 27.17 -33.06 -15.93
CA GLY A 904 28.35 -32.29 -16.34
C GLY A 904 28.87 -32.58 -17.76
N GLU A 905 28.20 -33.43 -18.55
CA GLU A 905 28.63 -33.73 -19.91
C GLU A 905 28.33 -32.58 -20.89
N VAL A 906 29.35 -32.16 -21.65
CA VAL A 906 29.16 -31.24 -22.79
C VAL A 906 28.88 -32.08 -24.05
N PRO A 907 27.75 -31.86 -24.76
CA PRO A 907 27.46 -32.63 -25.97
C PRO A 907 28.40 -32.28 -27.12
N THR A 908 28.43 -33.15 -28.13
CA THR A 908 29.03 -32.83 -29.44
C THR A 908 27.93 -32.48 -30.44
N VAL A 909 28.15 -31.47 -31.27
CA VAL A 909 27.30 -31.13 -32.42
C VAL A 909 28.01 -31.47 -33.73
N SER A 910 27.27 -31.95 -34.73
CA SER A 910 27.79 -32.17 -36.07
C SER A 910 26.76 -31.80 -37.12
N ARG A 911 27.18 -31.06 -38.14
CA ARG A 911 26.36 -30.80 -39.32
C ARG A 911 26.46 -31.98 -40.30
N LEU A 912 25.33 -32.61 -40.60
CA LEU A 912 25.22 -33.74 -41.50
C LEU A 912 24.81 -33.32 -42.93
N GLY A 913 24.31 -32.09 -43.08
CA GLY A 913 23.96 -31.45 -44.35
C GLY A 913 23.29 -30.09 -44.10
N VAL A 914 22.88 -29.40 -45.17
CA VAL A 914 22.16 -28.11 -45.04
C VAL A 914 20.91 -28.28 -44.19
N GLY A 915 20.83 -27.51 -43.11
CA GLY A 915 19.77 -27.54 -42.12
C GLY A 915 19.59 -28.90 -41.44
N TYR A 916 20.64 -29.74 -41.37
CA TYR A 916 20.55 -31.07 -40.77
C TYR A 916 21.71 -31.32 -39.81
N TYR A 917 21.37 -31.52 -38.55
CA TYR A 917 22.33 -31.58 -37.45
C TYR A 917 22.10 -32.82 -36.58
N ARG A 918 23.17 -33.25 -35.91
CA ARG A 918 23.13 -34.27 -34.86
C ARG A 918 23.84 -33.76 -33.63
N LEU A 919 23.13 -33.79 -32.50
CA LEU A 919 23.68 -33.66 -31.16
C LEU A 919 23.91 -35.04 -30.56
N THR A 920 24.97 -35.20 -29.76
CA THR A 920 25.26 -36.46 -29.06
C THR A 920 25.76 -36.20 -27.64
N TRP A 921 25.07 -36.82 -26.68
CA TRP A 921 25.56 -37.09 -25.34
C TRP A 921 25.86 -38.59 -25.23
N ASN A 922 26.92 -38.96 -24.54
CA ASN A 922 27.36 -40.34 -24.37
C ASN A 922 26.77 -40.98 -23.12
N THR A 923 26.40 -40.19 -22.10
CA THR A 923 26.07 -40.71 -20.76
C THR A 923 24.74 -40.24 -20.18
N LEU A 924 23.92 -39.50 -20.95
CA LEU A 924 22.69 -38.87 -20.46
C LEU A 924 21.38 -39.57 -20.91
N GLY A 925 21.42 -40.31 -22.01
CA GLY A 925 20.25 -40.89 -22.67
C GLY A 925 19.50 -41.92 -21.83
N LYS A 926 18.17 -41.93 -21.97
CA LYS A 926 17.29 -42.96 -21.40
C LYS A 926 16.05 -43.14 -22.29
N THR A 927 15.66 -44.38 -22.54
CA THR A 927 14.46 -44.66 -23.34
C THR A 927 13.20 -44.04 -22.72
N GLY A 928 12.35 -43.48 -23.58
CA GLY A 928 11.13 -42.79 -23.16
C GLY A 928 11.41 -41.37 -22.67
N ASP A 929 12.34 -40.68 -23.31
CA ASP A 929 12.73 -39.28 -23.08
C ASP A 929 11.88 -38.29 -23.88
N ASN A 930 12.11 -37.00 -23.66
CA ASN A 930 11.49 -35.89 -24.37
C ASN A 930 12.52 -34.84 -24.76
N VAL A 931 12.29 -34.25 -25.92
CA VAL A 931 13.13 -33.18 -26.45
C VAL A 931 12.23 -32.04 -26.92
N GLN A 932 12.61 -30.81 -26.58
CA GLN A 932 12.07 -29.58 -27.17
C GLN A 932 13.17 -28.90 -27.98
N VAL A 933 12.80 -28.23 -29.07
CA VAL A 933 13.75 -27.46 -29.89
C VAL A 933 13.20 -26.07 -30.15
N THR A 934 14.09 -25.08 -30.19
CA THR A 934 13.79 -23.75 -30.70
C THR A 934 14.89 -23.32 -31.66
N ALA A 935 14.52 -22.58 -32.71
CA ALA A 935 15.53 -21.85 -33.49
C ALA A 935 16.04 -20.67 -32.66
N ILE A 936 17.26 -20.22 -32.89
CA ILE A 936 17.87 -19.07 -32.18
C ILE A 936 18.42 -18.10 -33.21
N GLY A 937 18.16 -16.80 -33.05
CA GLY A 937 18.77 -15.74 -33.87
C GLY A 937 18.38 -15.76 -35.35
N SER A 938 17.32 -16.48 -35.73
CA SER A 938 16.86 -16.57 -37.11
C SER A 938 15.60 -15.73 -37.34
N GLU A 939 15.57 -14.94 -38.40
CA GLU A 939 14.38 -14.18 -38.79
C GLU A 939 13.41 -15.09 -39.56
N GLY A 940 12.36 -15.57 -38.90
CA GLY A 940 11.34 -16.45 -39.48
C GLY A 940 11.80 -17.88 -39.79
N GLY A 941 13.08 -18.19 -39.55
CA GLY A 941 13.61 -19.55 -39.57
C GLY A 941 13.04 -20.40 -38.42
N TYR A 942 13.08 -21.72 -38.59
CA TYR A 942 12.56 -22.64 -37.58
C TYR A 942 13.24 -23.99 -37.65
N CYS A 943 13.24 -24.70 -36.53
CA CYS A 943 13.76 -26.06 -36.45
C CYS A 943 12.72 -27.00 -35.85
N HIS A 944 12.84 -28.29 -36.16
CA HIS A 944 11.98 -29.34 -35.63
C HIS A 944 12.78 -30.65 -35.47
N LEU A 945 12.17 -31.62 -34.79
CA LEU A 945 12.84 -32.86 -34.42
C LEU A 945 12.72 -33.94 -35.51
N GLY A 946 13.85 -34.54 -35.82
CA GLY A 946 13.95 -35.78 -36.59
C GLY A 946 13.84 -36.99 -35.66
N THR A 947 14.79 -37.92 -35.79
CA THR A 947 14.92 -39.08 -34.91
C THR A 947 15.52 -38.66 -33.56
N ILE A 948 15.06 -39.29 -32.49
CA ILE A 948 15.70 -39.26 -31.18
C ILE A 948 16.08 -40.69 -30.86
N ASP A 949 17.36 -40.93 -30.62
CA ASP A 949 17.89 -42.27 -30.38
C ASP A 949 18.63 -42.32 -29.04
N SER A 950 17.90 -42.80 -28.04
CA SER A 950 18.38 -43.07 -26.68
C SER A 950 18.26 -44.56 -26.30
N TYR A 951 17.87 -45.41 -27.25
CA TYR A 951 17.55 -46.82 -27.01
C TYR A 951 18.47 -47.78 -27.77
N SER A 952 19.11 -47.35 -28.87
CA SER A 952 19.95 -48.24 -29.68
C SER A 952 21.29 -48.57 -29.01
N ALA A 953 21.84 -47.65 -28.20
CA ALA A 953 23.08 -47.81 -27.46
C ALA A 953 23.08 -47.06 -26.10
N PRO A 954 22.21 -47.40 -25.14
CA PRO A 954 22.13 -46.69 -23.85
C PRO A 954 23.48 -46.73 -23.10
N PRO A 955 23.90 -45.66 -22.39
CA PRO A 955 23.21 -44.38 -22.15
C PRO A 955 23.48 -43.28 -23.21
N ARG A 956 23.88 -43.64 -24.43
CA ARG A 956 24.10 -42.65 -25.49
C ARG A 956 22.76 -42.09 -25.98
N LEU A 957 22.68 -40.76 -26.10
CA LEU A 957 21.58 -40.01 -26.71
C LEU A 957 22.07 -39.36 -27.99
N SER A 958 21.36 -39.58 -29.10
CA SER A 958 21.56 -38.84 -30.35
C SER A 958 20.26 -38.14 -30.75
N VAL A 959 20.30 -36.81 -30.84
CA VAL A 959 19.16 -35.98 -31.26
C VAL A 959 19.43 -35.43 -32.64
N TYR A 960 18.52 -35.68 -33.57
CA TYR A 960 18.61 -35.18 -34.95
C TYR A 960 17.69 -33.97 -35.12
N VAL A 961 18.27 -32.84 -35.53
CA VAL A 961 17.56 -31.56 -35.68
C VAL A 961 17.56 -31.15 -37.15
N TRP A 962 16.39 -30.70 -37.62
CA TRP A 962 16.20 -30.18 -38.96
C TRP A 962 15.79 -28.72 -38.89
N CYS A 963 16.48 -27.85 -39.63
CA CYS A 963 16.22 -26.43 -39.68
C CYS A 963 15.87 -25.97 -41.10
N HIS A 964 15.00 -24.95 -41.15
CA HIS A 964 14.40 -24.44 -42.36
C HIS A 964 14.41 -22.91 -42.37
N THR A 965 14.51 -22.34 -43.56
CA THR A 965 14.31 -20.90 -43.84
C THR A 965 12.84 -20.52 -43.69
N ALA A 966 12.53 -19.22 -43.76
CA ALA A 966 11.16 -18.70 -43.64
C ALA A 966 10.17 -19.35 -44.63
N ASN A 967 10.57 -19.58 -45.90
CA ASN A 967 9.76 -20.29 -46.91
C ASN A 967 9.74 -21.82 -46.77
N GLY A 968 10.33 -22.39 -45.72
CA GLY A 968 10.28 -23.82 -45.44
C GLY A 968 11.25 -24.70 -46.23
N ILE A 969 12.24 -24.13 -46.91
CA ILE A 969 13.35 -24.88 -47.52
C ILE A 969 14.40 -25.17 -46.44
N ARG A 970 15.14 -26.28 -46.55
CA ARG A 970 16.25 -26.57 -45.61
C ARG A 970 17.26 -25.43 -45.62
N GLY A 971 17.59 -24.93 -44.43
CA GLY A 971 18.52 -23.84 -44.22
C GLY A 971 19.29 -24.05 -42.93
N ASP A 972 20.57 -23.68 -42.94
CA ASP A 972 21.38 -23.71 -41.73
C ASP A 972 20.91 -22.62 -40.77
N SER A 973 20.77 -22.97 -39.49
CA SER A 973 20.36 -22.05 -38.42
C SER A 973 21.02 -22.44 -37.13
N ARG A 974 21.21 -21.46 -36.24
CA ARG A 974 21.43 -21.74 -34.82
C ARG A 974 20.13 -22.26 -34.21
N PHE A 975 20.27 -23.08 -33.18
CA PHE A 975 19.14 -23.69 -32.49
C PHE A 975 19.54 -24.08 -31.07
N GLY A 976 18.54 -24.25 -30.24
CA GLY A 976 18.67 -24.75 -28.88
C GLY A 976 17.83 -25.99 -28.68
N VAL A 977 18.31 -26.92 -27.87
CA VAL A 977 17.62 -28.17 -27.53
C VAL A 977 17.54 -28.33 -26.02
N ALA A 978 16.34 -28.55 -25.51
CA ALA A 978 16.12 -29.01 -24.13
C ALA A 978 15.77 -30.49 -24.13
N TYR A 979 16.37 -31.24 -23.21
CA TYR A 979 16.20 -32.67 -23.01
C TYR A 979 15.76 -32.96 -21.59
N VAL A 980 14.68 -33.73 -21.45
CA VAL A 980 14.18 -34.22 -20.17
C VAL A 980 13.88 -35.71 -20.28
N ARG A 981 13.99 -36.45 -19.18
CA ARG A 981 13.74 -37.90 -19.14
C ARG A 981 13.07 -38.30 -17.84
N ALA A 982 12.44 -39.48 -17.82
CA ALA A 982 11.95 -40.05 -16.57
C ALA A 982 13.12 -40.31 -15.57
N PRO A 983 12.90 -40.17 -14.24
CA PRO A 983 13.91 -40.40 -13.19
C PRO A 983 14.57 -41.77 -13.28
#